data_AF-A0A554NF41-F1
#
_entry.id   AF-A0A554NF41-F1
#
_cell.length_a   1.000
_cell.length_b   1.000
_cell.length_c   1.000
_cell.angle_alpha   90.00
_cell.angle_beta   90.00
_cell.angle_gamma   90.00
#
_symmetry.space_group_name_H-M   'P 1'
#
loop_
_entity.id
_entity.type
_entity.pdbx_description
1 polymer ?
#
loop_
_entity_poly.entity_id
_entity_poly.type
_entity_poly.pdbx_seq_one_letter_code
_entity_poly.pdbx_strand_id
1 'polypeptide(L)'
;MTHETPSAGRWRRAVTALVALLMVTSVAVGAGAGTVAAADDAPAQRSLQEDDDSTGNETLDPADEVFVRENGDVILLYGDESNASEELSQAEYGLDVGEGIFNALIVTTPEEAPNATGSVTARLEPSAFSAEGDLTAPRPTAVDDLSLTIDGARTPENSRFDASGRLAVNTQEAPSLRLIETADTSLQATVAPNSFDASGEFSAQTSTQLGEPQEQSFTLTEGTGTYTLEARQNQTIREFSREQWNTSDRARRTIEQRYASVAEGLGGSATVTLDSYSFANTSQRGVYRFDVSYTIEYEGVDEGLERVAASQLANSEEFNLTRAEASAIATNVTALTIERASVDYRMGQQSVAGSADIQLENYNDAFLSGLDALAAYSPPEGEVGFDSEQLENVRARIEAQRDAELTRRYSLSATHTLESQSQAVIELQAQSRTENWQAYVAELESRDITVGSQEYSLSAETDGENVVANGSLTVEREGLVSDAVDQFLNTTEAGAEEDEEVAQARSFVRAFREAGFEKARTDITVTEGNVTVEAGAKFDDMAAFRDVLQQSGRLDLSITRVVGQQNETGALNQYVYAQGAVSANASESEVRELSVVDEDTTVNMPGTYDRSFPEMDTERAYRYLELEPPTPTPTADGGDGGDGGGGETDTGGQPGFGAAAALVALVAAALLAHRRR
;
A
#
# COMPACT_ATOMS: atom_id res chain seq x y z
N MET A 1 -0.13 -37.29 -42.41
CA MET A 1 0.53 -35.97 -42.45
C MET A 1 -0.55 -34.91 -42.37
N THR A 2 -0.90 -34.58 -41.13
CA THR A 2 -1.91 -33.59 -40.77
C THR A 2 -1.22 -32.23 -40.70
N HIS A 3 -1.69 -31.28 -41.51
CA HIS A 3 -1.29 -29.87 -41.41
C HIS A 3 -1.95 -29.25 -40.18
N GLU A 4 -1.18 -29.05 -39.11
CA GLU A 4 -1.57 -28.18 -38.02
C GLU A 4 -1.46 -26.73 -38.48
N THR A 5 -2.60 -26.04 -38.53
CA THR A 5 -2.68 -24.59 -38.67
C THR A 5 -2.31 -23.99 -37.31
N PRO A 6 -1.36 -23.05 -37.22
CA PRO A 6 -1.07 -22.38 -35.96
C PRO A 6 -2.31 -21.57 -35.55
N SER A 7 -2.86 -21.92 -34.39
CA SER A 7 -4.12 -21.38 -33.90
C SER A 7 -4.02 -19.87 -33.62
N ALA A 8 -4.90 -19.10 -34.26
CA ALA A 8 -5.12 -17.67 -34.00
C ALA A 8 -5.51 -17.34 -32.54
N GLY A 9 -5.72 -18.36 -31.69
CA GLY A 9 -6.03 -18.23 -30.27
C GLY A 9 -4.84 -17.90 -29.37
N ARG A 10 -3.59 -18.25 -29.73
CA ARG A 10 -2.39 -17.88 -28.94
C ARG A 10 -1.96 -16.43 -29.14
N TRP A 11 -2.11 -15.91 -30.36
CA TRP A 11 -1.78 -14.51 -30.71
C TRP A 11 -2.78 -13.50 -30.15
N ARG A 12 -4.08 -13.84 -30.15
CA ARG A 12 -5.08 -13.06 -29.42
C ARG A 12 -4.71 -12.94 -27.94
N ARG A 13 -4.22 -13.99 -27.29
CA ARG A 13 -3.83 -13.95 -25.87
C ARG A 13 -2.58 -13.09 -25.60
N ALA A 14 -1.60 -13.07 -26.49
CA ALA A 14 -0.40 -12.22 -26.34
C ALA A 14 -0.71 -10.73 -26.56
N VAL A 15 -1.51 -10.41 -27.58
CA VAL A 15 -1.98 -9.02 -27.82
C VAL A 15 -2.97 -8.59 -26.74
N THR A 16 -3.87 -9.46 -26.29
CA THR A 16 -4.75 -9.18 -25.15
C THR A 16 -3.96 -9.06 -23.84
N ALA A 17 -2.86 -9.78 -23.63
CA ALA A 17 -1.99 -9.62 -22.47
C ALA A 17 -1.22 -8.29 -22.51
N LEU A 18 -0.72 -7.86 -23.68
CA LEU A 18 -0.07 -6.56 -23.84
C LEU A 18 -1.06 -5.40 -23.68
N VAL A 19 -2.25 -5.51 -24.28
CA VAL A 19 -3.34 -4.52 -24.14
C VAL A 19 -3.92 -4.53 -22.72
N ALA A 20 -3.99 -5.68 -22.04
CA ALA A 20 -4.37 -5.75 -20.64
C ALA A 20 -3.28 -5.19 -19.73
N LEU A 21 -2.00 -5.40 -20.01
CA LEU A 21 -0.90 -4.77 -19.28
C LEU A 21 -0.94 -3.24 -19.44
N LEU A 22 -1.18 -2.76 -20.67
CA LEU A 22 -1.34 -1.34 -21.00
C LEU A 22 -2.62 -0.72 -20.38
N MET A 23 -3.73 -1.49 -20.32
CA MET A 23 -4.97 -1.05 -19.68
C MET A 23 -4.90 -1.10 -18.15
N VAL A 24 -4.18 -2.06 -17.57
CA VAL A 24 -3.90 -2.13 -16.12
C VAL A 24 -3.02 -0.96 -15.71
N THR A 25 -2.04 -0.56 -16.53
CA THR A 25 -1.26 0.66 -16.29
C THR A 25 -2.09 1.95 -16.46
N SER A 26 -3.10 1.98 -17.33
CA SER A 26 -3.93 3.18 -17.51
C SER A 26 -5.00 3.37 -16.42
N VAL A 27 -5.51 2.27 -15.84
CA VAL A 27 -6.47 2.34 -14.71
C VAL A 27 -5.76 2.69 -13.40
N ALA A 28 -4.48 2.34 -13.24
CA ALA A 28 -3.67 2.70 -12.06
C ALA A 28 -3.40 4.21 -11.93
N VAL A 29 -3.44 4.98 -13.03
CA VAL A 29 -3.12 6.42 -13.01
C VAL A 29 -4.30 7.28 -12.50
N GLY A 30 -5.53 6.79 -12.59
CA GLY A 30 -6.74 7.53 -12.14
C GLY A 30 -7.10 7.34 -10.65
N ALA A 31 -6.69 6.25 -10.02
CA ALA A 31 -7.07 5.92 -8.64
C ALA A 31 -5.88 5.56 -7.72
N GLY A 32 -4.64 5.54 -8.23
CA GLY A 32 -3.56 4.74 -7.63
C GLY A 32 -2.19 5.39 -7.56
N ALA A 33 -2.05 6.72 -7.53
CA ALA A 33 -0.78 7.35 -7.15
C ALA A 33 -0.43 7.19 -5.64
N GLY A 34 -1.19 6.36 -4.90
CA GLY A 34 -1.01 6.03 -3.50
C GLY A 34 -1.01 4.53 -3.16
N THR A 35 -1.17 3.64 -4.13
CA THR A 35 -1.19 2.19 -3.84
C THR A 35 -0.44 1.46 -4.94
N VAL A 36 0.87 1.28 -4.73
CA VAL A 36 1.67 0.37 -5.54
C VAL A 36 1.09 -1.02 -5.32
N ALA A 37 0.55 -1.63 -6.37
CA ALA A 37 -0.07 -2.94 -6.35
C ALA A 37 0.93 -4.01 -5.88
N ALA A 38 0.79 -4.46 -4.62
CA ALA A 38 1.25 -5.77 -4.21
C ALA A 38 0.28 -6.79 -4.82
N ALA A 39 0.82 -7.74 -5.59
CA ALA A 39 0.04 -8.80 -6.21
C ALA A 39 -0.63 -9.67 -5.13
N ASP A 40 -1.93 -9.89 -5.30
CA ASP A 40 -2.73 -10.90 -4.60
C ASP A 40 -2.12 -12.30 -4.81
N ASP A 41 -1.30 -12.72 -3.85
CA ASP A 41 -1.25 -14.10 -3.39
C ASP A 41 -1.45 -14.04 -1.88
N ALA A 42 -2.71 -13.97 -1.45
CA ALA A 42 -3.07 -14.17 -0.06
C ALA A 42 -2.58 -15.56 0.37
N PRO A 43 -1.59 -15.69 1.28
CA PRO A 43 -1.39 -16.96 1.94
C PRO A 43 -2.68 -17.23 2.71
N ALA A 44 -3.35 -18.32 2.33
CA ALA A 44 -4.54 -18.82 3.00
C ALA A 44 -4.38 -18.67 4.52
N GLN A 45 -5.31 -17.93 5.14
CA GLN A 45 -5.50 -17.90 6.59
C GLN A 45 -5.67 -19.33 7.08
N ARG A 46 -4.55 -20.01 7.35
CA ARG A 46 -4.53 -21.19 8.20
C ARG A 46 -4.51 -20.64 9.60
N SER A 47 -5.69 -20.70 10.21
CA SER A 47 -5.86 -20.74 11.66
C SER A 47 -4.63 -21.38 12.30
N LEU A 48 -3.96 -20.61 13.16
CA LEU A 48 -2.97 -21.09 14.10
C LEU A 48 -3.66 -22.18 14.91
N GLN A 49 -3.45 -23.43 14.51
CA GLN A 49 -3.78 -24.56 15.35
C GLN A 49 -2.58 -24.65 16.29
N GLU A 50 -2.66 -23.86 17.35
CA GLU A 50 -1.83 -24.01 18.54
C GLU A 50 -2.01 -25.42 19.07
N ASP A 51 -0.89 -26.01 19.47
CA ASP A 51 -0.92 -27.19 20.33
C ASP A 51 -1.71 -26.82 21.59
N ASP A 52 -2.68 -27.68 21.85
CA ASP A 52 -3.65 -27.74 22.94
C ASP A 52 -2.93 -27.70 24.31
N ASP A 53 -3.01 -26.56 25.02
CA ASP A 53 -3.22 -26.41 26.48
C ASP A 53 -2.60 -25.09 27.04
N SER A 54 -3.25 -23.93 26.86
CA SER A 54 -3.33 -22.90 27.92
C SER A 54 -4.42 -21.86 27.64
N THR A 55 -5.65 -22.22 27.97
CA THR A 55 -6.71 -21.22 28.17
C THR A 55 -6.70 -20.80 29.64
N GLY A 56 -6.07 -19.65 29.94
CA GLY A 56 -6.36 -18.90 31.17
C GLY A 56 -5.19 -18.13 31.77
N ASN A 57 -5.27 -16.80 31.76
CA ASN A 57 -4.63 -15.87 32.70
C ASN A 57 -3.30 -16.36 33.34
N GLU A 58 -2.26 -16.56 32.52
CA GLU A 58 -0.97 -17.06 33.00
C GLU A 58 -0.11 -15.88 33.48
N THR A 59 0.21 -15.92 34.78
CA THR A 59 1.33 -15.20 35.41
C THR A 59 2.63 -15.54 34.70
N LEU A 60 3.70 -14.75 34.88
CA LEU A 60 5.03 -15.16 34.41
C LEU A 60 5.33 -16.60 34.85
N ASP A 61 5.97 -17.37 33.95
CA ASP A 61 6.47 -18.70 34.30
C ASP A 61 7.37 -18.63 35.55
N PRO A 62 7.42 -19.70 36.36
CA PRO A 62 8.38 -19.82 37.45
C PRO A 62 9.81 -19.64 36.91
N ALA A 63 10.64 -18.92 37.66
CA ALA A 63 12.05 -18.73 37.29
C ALA A 63 12.86 -20.00 37.58
N ASP A 64 13.91 -20.27 36.81
CA ASP A 64 14.82 -21.39 37.06
C ASP A 64 15.66 -21.14 38.32
N GLU A 65 16.17 -19.91 38.44
CA GLU A 65 16.89 -19.46 39.62
C GLU A 65 16.44 -18.08 40.09
N VAL A 66 16.47 -17.88 41.40
CA VAL A 66 16.15 -16.60 42.04
C VAL A 66 17.27 -16.19 42.97
N PHE A 67 17.81 -14.98 42.76
CA PHE A 67 18.90 -14.42 43.56
C PHE A 67 18.40 -13.23 44.37
N VAL A 68 18.45 -13.36 45.70
CA VAL A 68 18.00 -12.33 46.64
C VAL A 68 19.18 -11.48 47.08
N ARG A 69 19.03 -10.16 46.99
CA ARG A 69 20.02 -9.16 47.45
C ARG A 69 19.75 -8.73 48.89
N GLU A 70 20.76 -8.21 49.57
CA GLU A 70 20.67 -7.76 50.98
C GLU A 70 19.63 -6.66 51.23
N ASN A 71 19.24 -5.92 50.20
CA ASN A 71 18.23 -4.87 50.27
C ASN A 71 16.79 -5.36 50.02
N GLY A 72 16.60 -6.66 49.74
CA GLY A 72 15.29 -7.24 49.41
C GLY A 72 14.93 -7.20 47.92
N ASP A 73 15.83 -6.71 47.06
CA ASP A 73 15.68 -6.83 45.61
C ASP A 73 15.96 -8.28 45.17
N VAL A 74 15.35 -8.67 44.06
CA VAL A 74 15.45 -10.01 43.52
C VAL A 74 15.85 -9.97 42.05
N ILE A 75 16.69 -10.91 41.63
CA ILE A 75 17.00 -11.19 40.22
C ILE A 75 16.44 -12.56 39.88
N LEU A 76 15.53 -12.60 38.92
CA LEU A 76 15.00 -13.85 38.37
C LEU A 76 15.83 -14.21 37.14
N LEU A 77 16.29 -15.46 37.07
CA LEU A 77 16.97 -16.02 35.93
C LEU A 77 16.06 -17.02 35.24
N TYR A 78 15.82 -16.77 33.96
CA TYR A 78 15.20 -17.68 33.01
C TYR A 78 16.29 -18.16 32.05
N GLY A 79 16.71 -19.39 32.20
CA GLY A 79 17.70 -20.06 31.37
C GLY A 79 17.00 -20.98 30.38
N ASP A 80 17.24 -20.77 29.10
CA ASP A 80 16.81 -21.75 28.10
C ASP A 80 17.77 -22.96 28.14
N GLU A 81 17.27 -24.12 28.57
CA GLU A 81 18.02 -25.39 28.54
C GLU A 81 18.11 -25.99 27.13
N SER A 82 17.41 -25.41 26.16
CA SER A 82 17.46 -25.90 24.78
C SER A 82 18.82 -25.61 24.13
N ASN A 83 19.22 -26.50 23.19
CA ASN A 83 20.48 -26.35 22.49
C ASN A 83 20.50 -25.02 21.73
N ALA A 84 21.64 -24.32 21.75
CA ALA A 84 21.86 -23.11 20.97
C ALA A 84 21.35 -23.27 19.53
N SER A 85 20.55 -22.32 19.06
CA SER A 85 20.18 -22.25 17.65
C SER A 85 21.46 -22.09 16.84
N GLU A 86 21.72 -23.03 15.90
CA GLU A 86 22.91 -22.98 15.04
C GLU A 86 22.94 -21.72 14.15
N GLU A 87 21.79 -21.06 13.97
CA GLU A 87 21.65 -19.83 13.20
C GLU A 87 21.82 -18.54 14.02
N LEU A 88 21.82 -18.60 15.36
CA LEU A 88 21.88 -17.41 16.23
C LEU A 88 23.28 -17.21 16.81
N SER A 89 24.07 -16.35 16.16
CA SER A 89 25.47 -16.09 16.51
C SER A 89 25.66 -15.14 17.69
N GLN A 90 24.76 -14.16 17.85
CA GLN A 90 24.73 -13.25 18.99
C GLN A 90 23.29 -12.79 19.26
N ALA A 91 22.88 -12.76 20.52
CA ALA A 91 21.64 -12.09 20.92
C ALA A 91 21.83 -11.41 22.27
N GLU A 92 21.59 -10.11 22.30
CA GLU A 92 21.63 -9.27 23.48
C GLU A 92 20.42 -8.34 23.44
N TYR A 93 19.71 -8.19 24.55
CA TYR A 93 18.70 -7.14 24.67
C TYR A 93 18.65 -6.63 26.10
N GLY A 94 18.23 -5.39 26.26
CA GLY A 94 18.14 -4.70 27.52
C GLY A 94 16.95 -3.77 27.52
N LEU A 95 16.24 -3.76 28.64
CA LEU A 95 15.18 -2.82 28.97
C LEU A 95 15.49 -2.24 30.35
N ASP A 96 15.63 -0.92 30.45
CA ASP A 96 15.71 -0.21 31.73
C ASP A 96 14.46 0.65 31.90
N VAL A 97 13.62 0.27 32.86
CA VAL A 97 12.33 0.94 33.12
C VAL A 97 12.56 2.32 33.73
N GLY A 98 13.61 2.49 34.54
CA GLY A 98 13.91 3.74 35.22
C GLY A 98 14.46 4.81 34.28
N GLU A 99 15.25 4.41 33.28
CA GLU A 99 15.75 5.30 32.23
C GLU A 99 14.81 5.38 31.00
N GLY A 100 13.80 4.50 30.94
CA GLY A 100 12.83 4.43 29.85
C GLY A 100 13.44 4.02 28.52
N ILE A 101 14.49 3.19 28.54
CA ILE A 101 15.29 2.85 27.36
C ILE A 101 15.30 1.36 27.08
N PHE A 102 15.15 1.02 25.80
CA PHE A 102 15.25 -0.33 25.27
C PHE A 102 16.33 -0.41 24.19
N ASN A 103 17.09 -1.50 24.16
CA ASN A 103 18.02 -1.83 23.08
C ASN A 103 18.05 -3.34 22.87
N ALA A 104 18.16 -3.77 21.61
CA ALA A 104 18.35 -5.16 21.23
C ALA A 104 19.34 -5.24 20.07
N LEU A 105 20.22 -6.23 20.11
CA LEU A 105 21.17 -6.61 19.08
C LEU A 105 21.02 -8.11 18.82
N ILE A 106 20.71 -8.46 17.58
CA ILE A 106 20.56 -9.84 17.12
C ILE A 106 21.46 -10.02 15.91
N VAL A 107 22.36 -11.00 15.97
CA VAL A 107 23.21 -11.41 14.86
C VAL A 107 22.88 -12.86 14.54
N THR A 108 22.48 -13.09 13.30
CA THR A 108 22.19 -14.43 12.79
C THR A 108 23.14 -14.79 11.66
N THR A 109 23.51 -16.06 11.59
CA THR A 109 24.32 -16.65 10.52
C THR A 109 23.45 -17.69 9.83
N PRO A 110 22.79 -17.33 8.71
CA PRO A 110 21.92 -18.25 7.98
C PRO A 110 22.61 -19.53 7.53
N GLU A 111 21.87 -20.63 7.50
CA GLU A 111 22.33 -21.86 6.84
C GLU A 111 22.68 -21.61 5.36
N GLU A 112 21.82 -20.84 4.67
CA GLU A 112 22.08 -20.34 3.32
C GLU A 112 22.37 -18.85 3.36
N ALA A 113 23.63 -18.48 3.09
CA ALA A 113 24.03 -17.07 3.05
C ALA A 113 23.18 -16.32 2.00
N PRO A 114 22.62 -15.15 2.35
CA PRO A 114 21.87 -14.36 1.40
C PRO A 114 22.80 -14.00 0.24
N ASN A 115 22.29 -14.18 -0.97
CA ASN A 115 22.98 -13.74 -2.18
C ASN A 115 22.87 -12.22 -2.35
N ALA A 116 22.78 -11.45 -1.27
CA ALA A 116 22.67 -10.00 -1.31
C ALA A 116 23.33 -9.42 -0.07
N THR A 117 23.86 -8.21 -0.19
CA THR A 117 24.39 -7.40 0.90
C THR A 117 23.69 -6.06 0.91
N GLY A 118 23.62 -5.40 2.05
CA GLY A 118 22.96 -4.10 2.15
C GLY A 118 22.75 -3.65 3.57
N SER A 119 22.30 -2.41 3.73
CA SER A 119 21.92 -1.88 5.02
C SER A 119 20.63 -1.08 4.94
N VAL A 120 19.84 -1.09 6.00
CA VAL A 120 18.65 -0.25 6.16
C VAL A 120 18.69 0.36 7.55
N THR A 121 18.56 1.67 7.62
CA THR A 121 18.41 2.42 8.87
C THR A 121 17.04 3.08 8.86
N ALA A 122 16.21 2.81 9.87
CA ALA A 122 14.93 3.44 10.08
C ALA A 122 14.93 4.19 11.42
N ARG A 123 14.36 5.38 11.44
CA ARG A 123 14.25 6.27 12.59
C ARG A 123 12.82 6.74 12.70
N LEU A 124 12.28 6.70 13.92
CA LEU A 124 10.95 7.15 14.23
C LEU A 124 11.03 8.12 15.41
N GLU A 125 10.37 9.27 15.25
CA GLU A 125 10.19 10.32 16.24
C GLU A 125 8.69 10.66 16.27
N PRO A 126 8.17 11.34 17.30
CA PRO A 126 6.74 11.63 17.44
C PRO A 126 6.09 12.28 16.21
N SER A 127 6.85 13.11 15.50
CA SER A 127 6.39 13.86 14.33
C SER A 127 7.15 13.55 13.03
N ALA A 128 8.04 12.57 13.04
CA ALA A 128 8.88 12.28 11.87
C ALA A 128 9.23 10.79 11.76
N PHE A 129 9.31 10.30 10.53
CA PHE A 129 9.82 8.99 10.20
C PHE A 129 10.81 9.14 9.06
N SER A 130 12.00 8.55 9.19
CA SER A 130 12.95 8.44 8.10
C SER A 130 13.47 7.03 7.96
N ALA A 131 13.64 6.59 6.72
CA ALA A 131 14.25 5.32 6.38
C ALA A 131 15.20 5.52 5.22
N GLU A 132 16.39 4.96 5.31
CA GLU A 132 17.40 4.97 4.27
C GLU A 132 18.02 3.59 4.16
N GLY A 133 18.42 3.19 2.96
CA GLY A 133 19.09 1.92 2.80
C GLY A 133 19.69 1.70 1.42
N ASP A 134 20.57 0.71 1.38
CA ASP A 134 21.25 0.22 0.19
C ASP A 134 21.12 -1.30 0.09
N LEU A 135 21.12 -1.80 -1.13
CA LEU A 135 21.07 -3.22 -1.44
C LEU A 135 21.95 -3.50 -2.66
N THR A 136 22.83 -4.48 -2.55
CA THR A 136 23.61 -5.04 -3.64
C THR A 136 23.26 -6.51 -3.80
N ALA A 137 22.88 -6.94 -4.99
CA ALA A 137 22.59 -8.33 -5.30
C ALA A 137 23.16 -8.71 -6.68
N PRO A 138 23.51 -9.98 -6.94
CA PRO A 138 23.89 -10.47 -8.26
C PRO A 138 22.83 -10.12 -9.29
N ARG A 139 23.29 -9.60 -10.43
CA ARG A 139 22.42 -9.25 -11.54
C ARG A 139 21.76 -10.50 -12.10
N PRO A 140 20.43 -10.51 -12.30
CA PRO A 140 19.77 -11.63 -12.96
C PRO A 140 20.34 -11.86 -14.36
N THR A 141 20.48 -13.11 -14.78
CA THR A 141 21.07 -13.46 -16.10
C THR A 141 20.27 -12.95 -17.29
N ALA A 142 18.97 -12.69 -17.10
CA ALA A 142 18.10 -12.09 -18.11
C ALA A 142 18.32 -10.58 -18.27
N VAL A 143 18.98 -9.92 -17.31
CA VAL A 143 19.22 -8.47 -17.32
C VAL A 143 20.65 -8.20 -17.76
N ASP A 144 20.80 -7.46 -18.86
CA ASP A 144 22.09 -6.98 -19.33
C ASP A 144 22.49 -5.66 -18.65
N ASP A 145 21.52 -4.78 -18.46
CA ASP A 145 21.68 -3.44 -17.89
C ASP A 145 20.36 -2.98 -17.26
N LEU A 146 20.45 -2.25 -16.16
CA LEU A 146 19.32 -1.66 -15.44
C LEU A 146 19.74 -0.27 -14.99
N SER A 147 18.85 0.70 -15.16
CA SER A 147 18.91 2.01 -14.53
C SER A 147 17.48 2.43 -14.21
N LEU A 148 17.19 2.67 -12.94
CA LEU A 148 15.88 3.10 -12.44
C LEU A 148 16.11 4.22 -11.46
N THR A 149 15.34 5.29 -11.58
CA THR A 149 15.29 6.39 -10.65
C THR A 149 13.84 6.73 -10.41
N ILE A 150 13.46 6.87 -9.15
CA ILE A 150 12.14 7.31 -8.71
C ILE A 150 12.38 8.38 -7.65
N ASP A 151 11.77 9.54 -7.81
CA ASP A 151 11.84 10.65 -6.88
C ASP A 151 10.44 11.23 -6.68
N GLY A 152 10.03 11.42 -5.44
CA GLY A 152 8.74 12.02 -5.10
C GLY A 152 8.88 12.97 -3.93
N ALA A 153 8.12 14.06 -3.98
CA ALA A 153 8.03 15.01 -2.88
C ALA A 153 6.62 15.56 -2.81
N ARG A 154 6.05 15.56 -1.61
CA ARG A 154 4.79 16.19 -1.24
C ARG A 154 5.05 16.98 0.02
N THR A 155 5.24 18.28 -0.10
CA THR A 155 5.45 19.22 1.02
C THR A 155 4.29 20.23 1.03
N PRO A 156 4.16 21.13 2.00
CA PRO A 156 3.17 22.21 1.95
C PRO A 156 3.25 23.09 0.69
N GLU A 157 4.43 23.19 0.08
CA GLU A 157 4.69 24.05 -1.08
C GLU A 157 4.50 23.34 -2.43
N ASN A 158 4.76 22.03 -2.50
CA ASN A 158 4.79 21.32 -3.78
C ASN A 158 4.40 19.85 -3.68
N SER A 159 3.77 19.31 -4.73
CA SER A 159 3.55 17.88 -4.93
C SER A 159 4.05 17.47 -6.32
N ARG A 160 5.07 16.64 -6.35
CA ARG A 160 5.69 16.12 -7.58
C ARG A 160 6.07 14.65 -7.44
N PHE A 161 6.10 13.98 -8.58
CA PHE A 161 6.63 12.64 -8.74
C PHE A 161 7.36 12.55 -10.07
N ASP A 162 8.50 11.88 -10.09
CA ASP A 162 9.30 11.61 -11.27
C ASP A 162 9.79 10.16 -11.17
N ALA A 163 9.62 9.40 -12.24
CA ALA A 163 10.23 8.10 -12.39
C ALA A 163 10.80 7.97 -13.79
N SER A 164 12.01 7.44 -13.90
CA SER A 164 12.65 7.10 -15.17
C SER A 164 13.36 5.76 -15.03
N GLY A 165 13.13 4.87 -15.99
CA GLY A 165 13.74 3.55 -16.03
C GLY A 165 14.25 3.22 -17.42
N ARG A 166 15.35 2.47 -17.47
CA ARG A 166 15.89 1.80 -18.63
C ARG A 166 16.30 0.39 -18.21
N LEU A 167 15.86 -0.59 -18.99
CA LEU A 167 16.14 -1.99 -18.76
C LEU A 167 16.58 -2.63 -20.08
N ALA A 168 17.81 -3.12 -20.16
CA ALA A 168 18.26 -3.96 -21.26
C ALA A 168 18.15 -5.43 -20.86
N VAL A 169 17.43 -6.21 -21.67
CA VAL A 169 17.10 -7.61 -21.42
C VAL A 169 17.75 -8.49 -22.47
N ASN A 170 18.38 -9.58 -22.02
CA ASN A 170 18.84 -10.66 -22.88
C ASN A 170 17.66 -11.47 -23.40
N THR A 171 17.37 -11.36 -24.68
CA THR A 171 16.19 -11.99 -25.30
C THR A 171 16.36 -13.50 -25.54
N GLN A 172 17.53 -14.08 -25.23
CA GLN A 172 17.69 -15.53 -25.19
C GLN A 172 17.00 -16.13 -23.95
N GLU A 173 17.08 -15.42 -22.81
CA GLU A 173 16.37 -15.77 -21.57
C GLU A 173 14.89 -15.35 -21.63
N ALA A 174 14.58 -14.28 -22.39
CA ALA A 174 13.22 -13.78 -22.61
C ALA A 174 12.79 -13.80 -24.10
N PRO A 175 12.58 -14.98 -24.71
CA PRO A 175 12.36 -15.11 -26.16
C PRO A 175 11.05 -14.47 -26.67
N SER A 176 10.08 -14.23 -25.78
CA SER A 176 8.82 -13.55 -26.12
C SER A 176 9.03 -12.11 -26.60
N LEU A 177 10.06 -11.42 -26.09
CA LEU A 177 10.37 -10.03 -26.47
C LEU A 177 10.79 -9.91 -27.94
N ARG A 178 11.28 -10.99 -28.56
CA ARG A 178 11.67 -11.02 -29.98
C ARG A 178 10.48 -10.97 -30.96
N LEU A 179 9.26 -11.16 -30.45
CA LEU A 179 8.04 -11.10 -31.26
C LEU A 179 7.63 -9.66 -31.56
N ILE A 180 8.11 -8.71 -30.76
CA ILE A 180 7.84 -7.28 -30.84
C ILE A 180 9.14 -6.62 -31.30
N GLU A 181 9.10 -5.92 -32.44
CA GLU A 181 10.25 -5.19 -32.94
C GLU A 181 10.36 -3.84 -32.23
N THR A 182 9.25 -3.11 -32.17
CA THR A 182 9.12 -1.89 -31.39
C THR A 182 7.74 -1.85 -30.73
N ALA A 183 7.63 -1.23 -29.57
CA ALA A 183 6.36 -0.83 -29.00
C ALA A 183 6.52 0.47 -28.23
N ASP A 184 5.52 1.33 -28.32
CA ASP A 184 5.51 2.65 -27.71
C ASP A 184 4.13 2.84 -27.09
N THR A 185 4.10 3.42 -25.90
CA THR A 185 2.87 3.86 -25.26
C THR A 185 3.11 5.23 -24.63
N SER A 186 2.14 6.11 -24.74
CA SER A 186 2.12 7.37 -24.01
C SER A 186 0.72 7.63 -23.46
N LEU A 187 0.65 8.20 -22.26
CA LEU A 187 -0.58 8.57 -21.56
C LEU A 187 -0.34 9.92 -20.90
N GLN A 188 -1.30 10.81 -21.02
CA GLN A 188 -1.34 12.10 -20.36
C GLN A 188 -2.73 12.30 -19.77
N ALA A 189 -2.81 12.73 -18.52
CA ALA A 189 -4.06 13.07 -17.89
C ALA A 189 -3.93 14.39 -17.14
N THR A 190 -4.92 15.26 -17.26
CA THR A 190 -5.07 16.48 -16.48
C THR A 190 -6.38 16.39 -15.72
N VAL A 191 -6.29 16.53 -14.40
CA VAL A 191 -7.43 16.56 -13.50
C VAL A 191 -7.48 17.97 -12.90
N ALA A 192 -8.52 18.71 -13.25
CA ALA A 192 -8.82 20.03 -12.71
C ALA A 192 -10.17 19.99 -11.97
N PRO A 193 -10.58 21.02 -11.23
CA PRO A 193 -11.81 20.98 -10.45
C PRO A 193 -13.09 20.68 -11.23
N ASN A 194 -13.16 21.13 -12.48
CA ASN A 194 -14.34 21.04 -13.32
C ASN A 194 -14.06 20.38 -14.67
N SER A 195 -12.81 19.97 -14.94
CA SER A 195 -12.46 19.31 -16.19
C SER A 195 -11.57 18.09 -15.95
N PHE A 196 -11.80 17.08 -16.77
CA PHE A 196 -10.96 15.90 -16.84
C PHE A 196 -10.57 15.68 -18.29
N ASP A 197 -9.28 15.74 -18.55
CA ASP A 197 -8.69 15.57 -19.87
C ASP A 197 -7.73 14.38 -19.82
N ALA A 198 -7.94 13.36 -20.65
CA ALA A 198 -7.05 12.21 -20.74
C ALA A 198 -6.82 11.84 -22.19
N SER A 199 -5.56 11.75 -22.59
CA SER A 199 -5.16 11.28 -23.92
C SER A 199 -4.12 10.19 -23.80
N GLY A 200 -4.19 9.20 -24.67
CA GLY A 200 -3.21 8.13 -24.72
C GLY A 200 -3.07 7.59 -26.12
N GLU A 201 -1.88 7.09 -26.43
CA GLU A 201 -1.56 6.44 -27.68
C GLU A 201 -0.70 5.22 -27.41
N PHE A 202 -0.88 4.20 -28.25
CA PHE A 202 0.02 3.07 -28.27
C PHE A 202 0.32 2.70 -29.72
N SER A 203 1.50 2.18 -29.96
CA SER A 203 1.86 1.55 -31.22
C SER A 203 2.80 0.39 -30.99
N ALA A 204 2.73 -0.64 -31.83
CA ALA A 204 3.66 -1.74 -31.81
C ALA A 204 3.88 -2.28 -33.22
N GLN A 205 5.12 -2.67 -33.50
CA GLN A 205 5.53 -3.40 -34.69
C GLN A 205 5.93 -4.80 -34.28
N THR A 206 5.48 -5.80 -35.04
CA THR A 206 5.69 -7.21 -34.71
C THR A 206 6.39 -7.94 -35.84
N SER A 207 7.28 -8.86 -35.47
CA SER A 207 7.99 -9.69 -36.46
C SER A 207 7.09 -10.73 -37.15
N THR A 208 5.85 -10.87 -36.69
CA THR A 208 4.85 -11.80 -37.23
C THR A 208 3.59 -11.08 -37.71
N GLN A 209 2.78 -11.78 -38.51
CA GLN A 209 1.53 -11.23 -39.04
C GLN A 209 0.38 -11.34 -38.02
N LEU A 210 -0.27 -10.21 -37.71
CA LEU A 210 -1.39 -10.08 -36.76
C LEU A 210 -2.75 -10.44 -37.36
N GLY A 211 -2.86 -10.42 -38.68
CA GLY A 211 -4.08 -10.77 -39.41
C GLY A 211 -4.37 -9.82 -40.56
N GLU A 212 -5.62 -9.82 -41.00
CA GLU A 212 -6.10 -8.90 -42.03
C GLU A 212 -6.18 -7.48 -41.47
N PRO A 213 -5.71 -6.45 -42.20
CA PRO A 213 -5.74 -5.08 -41.70
C PRO A 213 -7.15 -4.62 -41.32
N GLN A 214 -7.28 -3.89 -40.23
CA GLN A 214 -8.55 -3.28 -39.82
C GLN A 214 -8.31 -1.89 -39.21
N GLU A 215 -9.29 -1.02 -39.36
CA GLU A 215 -9.31 0.31 -38.75
C GLU A 215 -10.70 0.56 -38.18
N GLN A 216 -10.75 1.09 -36.98
CA GLN A 216 -11.97 1.50 -36.29
C GLN A 216 -11.69 2.83 -35.61
N SER A 217 -12.62 3.76 -35.74
CA SER A 217 -12.58 5.07 -35.10
C SER A 217 -13.99 5.39 -34.63
N PHE A 218 -14.11 5.87 -33.41
CA PHE A 218 -15.37 6.27 -32.80
C PHE A 218 -15.14 7.58 -32.07
N THR A 219 -16.01 8.55 -32.27
CA THR A 219 -16.00 9.84 -31.57
C THR A 219 -17.41 10.14 -31.08
N LEU A 220 -17.57 10.23 -29.77
CA LEU A 220 -18.78 10.70 -29.12
C LEU A 220 -18.58 12.16 -28.71
N THR A 221 -19.56 13.00 -29.01
CA THR A 221 -19.62 14.39 -28.58
C THR A 221 -21.02 14.71 -28.09
N GLU A 222 -21.11 15.46 -27.01
CA GLU A 222 -22.36 16.00 -26.50
C GLU A 222 -22.55 17.44 -26.99
N GLY A 223 -23.75 17.71 -27.51
CA GLY A 223 -24.20 19.03 -27.89
C GLY A 223 -25.39 19.47 -27.04
N THR A 224 -26.03 20.58 -27.39
CA THR A 224 -27.20 21.07 -26.63
C THR A 224 -28.43 20.17 -26.84
N GLY A 225 -28.61 19.20 -25.93
CA GLY A 225 -29.73 18.25 -25.95
C GLY A 225 -29.61 17.14 -27.00
N THR A 226 -28.42 16.97 -27.57
CA THR A 226 -28.13 15.92 -28.56
C THR A 226 -26.78 15.28 -28.30
N TYR A 227 -26.63 14.01 -28.68
CA TYR A 227 -25.33 13.32 -28.67
C TYR A 227 -25.03 12.85 -30.07
N THR A 228 -23.80 13.10 -30.54
CA THR A 228 -23.34 12.67 -31.86
C THR A 228 -22.25 11.62 -31.71
N LEU A 229 -22.52 10.42 -32.22
CA LEU A 229 -21.53 9.35 -32.39
C LEU A 229 -21.12 9.28 -33.87
N GLU A 230 -19.91 9.72 -34.15
CA GLU A 230 -19.26 9.49 -35.44
C GLU A 230 -18.47 8.18 -35.38
N ALA A 231 -18.61 7.34 -36.40
CA ALA A 231 -17.92 6.07 -36.47
C ALA A 231 -17.38 5.80 -37.86
N ARG A 232 -16.13 5.35 -37.93
CA ARG A 232 -15.48 4.88 -39.15
C ARG A 232 -14.96 3.47 -38.93
N GLN A 233 -15.30 2.56 -39.82
CA GLN A 233 -14.88 1.16 -39.73
C GLN A 233 -14.41 0.67 -41.08
N ASN A 234 -13.24 0.06 -41.11
CA ASN A 234 -12.68 -0.58 -42.27
C ASN A 234 -12.15 -1.96 -41.88
N GLN A 235 -12.85 -3.02 -42.22
CA GLN A 235 -12.58 -4.36 -41.69
C GLN A 235 -12.91 -5.46 -42.69
N THR A 236 -12.58 -6.69 -42.31
CA THR A 236 -12.84 -7.88 -43.10
C THR A 236 -14.07 -8.62 -42.56
N ILE A 237 -15.08 -8.80 -43.40
CA ILE A 237 -16.33 -9.51 -43.10
C ILE A 237 -16.30 -10.92 -43.69
N ARG A 238 -16.72 -11.91 -42.90
CA ARG A 238 -16.83 -13.32 -43.34
C ARG A 238 -18.20 -13.60 -43.94
N GLU A 239 -18.30 -14.64 -44.77
CA GLU A 239 -19.56 -15.02 -45.46
C GLU A 239 -20.77 -15.11 -44.54
N PHE A 240 -20.63 -15.61 -43.30
CA PHE A 240 -21.75 -15.74 -42.37
C PHE A 240 -22.37 -14.41 -41.93
N SER A 241 -21.62 -13.31 -41.97
CA SER A 241 -22.12 -11.95 -41.66
C SER A 241 -22.44 -11.14 -42.92
N ARG A 242 -22.19 -11.70 -44.11
CA ARG A 242 -22.33 -10.98 -45.39
C ARG A 242 -23.71 -10.36 -45.56
N GLU A 243 -24.78 -11.09 -45.25
CA GLU A 243 -26.15 -10.63 -45.50
C GLU A 243 -26.53 -9.36 -44.71
N GLN A 244 -25.81 -9.07 -43.62
CA GLN A 244 -26.02 -7.88 -42.80
C GLN A 244 -25.33 -6.63 -43.40
N TRP A 245 -24.26 -6.83 -44.18
CA TRP A 245 -23.36 -5.75 -44.60
C TRP A 245 -23.22 -5.59 -46.12
N ASN A 246 -23.79 -6.49 -46.92
CA ASN A 246 -23.57 -6.57 -48.37
C ASN A 246 -24.23 -5.45 -49.20
N THR A 247 -25.17 -4.69 -48.63
CA THR A 247 -25.73 -3.50 -49.25
C THR A 247 -25.78 -2.34 -48.26
N SER A 248 -25.74 -1.10 -48.77
CA SER A 248 -25.85 0.11 -47.96
C SER A 248 -27.10 0.12 -47.08
N ASP A 249 -28.26 -0.29 -47.61
CA ASP A 249 -29.50 -0.39 -46.83
C ASP A 249 -29.44 -1.46 -45.73
N ARG A 250 -28.76 -2.58 -45.96
CA ARG A 250 -28.57 -3.63 -44.95
C ARG A 250 -27.61 -3.16 -43.85
N ALA A 251 -26.52 -2.50 -44.23
CA ALA A 251 -25.58 -1.91 -43.30
C ALA A 251 -26.28 -0.86 -42.42
N ARG A 252 -27.05 0.06 -43.03
CA ARG A 252 -27.83 1.07 -42.29
C ARG A 252 -28.78 0.42 -41.28
N ARG A 253 -29.60 -0.55 -41.72
CA ARG A 253 -30.52 -1.27 -40.83
C ARG A 253 -29.81 -2.00 -39.70
N THR A 254 -28.64 -2.57 -39.98
CA THR A 254 -27.84 -3.27 -38.96
C THR A 254 -27.31 -2.27 -37.92
N ILE A 255 -26.87 -1.09 -38.35
CA ILE A 255 -26.42 0.00 -37.46
C ILE A 255 -27.62 0.55 -36.66
N GLU A 256 -28.74 0.86 -37.31
CA GLU A 256 -29.99 1.28 -36.66
C GLU A 256 -30.45 0.28 -35.61
N GLN A 257 -30.52 -1.02 -35.93
CA GLN A 257 -30.93 -2.05 -34.97
C GLN A 257 -30.01 -2.11 -33.75
N ARG A 258 -28.71 -1.89 -33.95
CA ARG A 258 -27.72 -1.98 -32.89
C ARG A 258 -27.72 -0.78 -31.96
N TYR A 259 -27.95 0.42 -32.49
CA TYR A 259 -27.72 1.66 -31.76
C TYR A 259 -29.00 2.48 -31.53
N ALA A 260 -29.96 2.49 -32.46
CA ALA A 260 -31.19 3.26 -32.30
C ALA A 260 -32.12 2.69 -31.21
N SER A 261 -32.02 1.38 -30.94
CA SER A 261 -32.77 0.72 -29.86
C SER A 261 -32.43 1.26 -28.47
N VAL A 262 -31.22 1.79 -28.28
CA VAL A 262 -30.82 2.44 -27.02
C VAL A 262 -31.62 3.72 -26.80
N ALA A 263 -31.72 4.57 -27.82
CA ALA A 263 -32.46 5.83 -27.76
C ALA A 263 -33.96 5.59 -27.49
N GLU A 264 -34.55 4.66 -28.23
CA GLU A 264 -35.96 4.29 -28.08
C GLU A 264 -36.26 3.76 -26.67
N GLY A 265 -35.34 2.97 -26.09
CA GLY A 265 -35.47 2.46 -24.73
C GLY A 265 -35.43 3.54 -23.65
N LEU A 266 -34.74 4.65 -23.92
CA LEU A 266 -34.66 5.82 -23.05
C LEU A 266 -35.84 6.78 -23.26
N GLY A 267 -36.62 6.60 -24.33
CA GLY A 267 -37.73 7.49 -24.71
C GLY A 267 -37.31 8.65 -25.62
N GLY A 268 -36.08 8.61 -26.13
CA GLY A 268 -35.56 9.52 -27.15
C GLY A 268 -35.67 8.95 -28.56
N SER A 269 -34.97 9.58 -29.49
CA SER A 269 -34.84 9.13 -30.88
C SER A 269 -33.39 9.09 -31.33
N ALA A 270 -33.10 8.23 -32.31
CA ALA A 270 -31.80 8.19 -32.96
C ALA A 270 -31.96 8.27 -34.48
N THR A 271 -31.14 9.11 -35.11
CA THR A 271 -31.05 9.22 -36.56
C THR A 271 -29.70 8.67 -37.02
N VAL A 272 -29.72 7.69 -37.93
CA VAL A 272 -28.50 7.09 -38.49
C VAL A 272 -28.27 7.60 -39.91
N THR A 273 -27.14 8.25 -40.14
CA THR A 273 -26.68 8.70 -41.45
C THR A 273 -25.45 7.89 -41.88
N LEU A 274 -25.47 7.34 -43.09
CA LEU A 274 -24.27 6.72 -43.67
C LEU A 274 -23.53 7.75 -44.54
N ASP A 275 -22.35 8.16 -44.11
CA ASP A 275 -21.51 9.13 -44.82
C ASP A 275 -20.74 8.48 -45.97
N SER A 276 -20.29 7.25 -45.77
CA SER A 276 -19.65 6.45 -46.83
C SER A 276 -19.91 4.96 -46.64
N TYR A 277 -19.91 4.22 -47.76
CA TYR A 277 -20.13 2.78 -47.76
C TYR A 277 -19.43 2.11 -48.95
N SER A 278 -18.66 1.06 -48.67
CA SER A 278 -18.05 0.19 -49.66
C SER A 278 -18.04 -1.26 -49.16
N PHE A 279 -18.40 -2.19 -50.04
CA PHE A 279 -18.36 -3.62 -49.78
C PHE A 279 -17.81 -4.34 -51.01
N ALA A 280 -16.64 -4.96 -50.88
CA ALA A 280 -15.92 -5.57 -52.00
C ALA A 280 -15.46 -6.99 -51.67
N ASN A 281 -15.42 -7.86 -52.69
CA ASN A 281 -14.80 -9.17 -52.55
C ASN A 281 -13.30 -9.01 -52.34
N THR A 282 -12.71 -9.78 -51.42
CA THR A 282 -11.25 -9.91 -51.37
C THR A 282 -10.78 -11.01 -52.34
N SER A 283 -9.47 -11.19 -52.45
CA SER A 283 -8.87 -12.31 -53.19
C SER A 283 -9.18 -13.68 -52.56
N GLN A 284 -9.59 -13.71 -51.28
CA GLN A 284 -9.96 -14.92 -50.57
C GLN A 284 -11.46 -15.20 -50.71
N ARG A 285 -11.81 -16.46 -51.01
CA ARG A 285 -13.21 -16.86 -51.19
C ARG A 285 -13.97 -16.81 -49.86
N GLY A 286 -15.13 -16.16 -49.84
CA GLY A 286 -15.99 -16.03 -48.66
C GLY A 286 -15.54 -14.96 -47.67
N VAL A 287 -14.66 -14.05 -48.12
CA VAL A 287 -14.08 -12.96 -47.35
C VAL A 287 -14.31 -11.66 -48.12
N TYR A 288 -14.76 -10.63 -47.41
CA TYR A 288 -15.17 -9.35 -48.00
C TYR A 288 -14.51 -8.19 -47.25
N ARG A 289 -14.13 -7.14 -47.97
CA ARG A 289 -13.71 -5.86 -47.40
C ARG A 289 -14.94 -4.99 -47.18
N PHE A 290 -15.11 -4.47 -45.98
CA PHE A 290 -16.19 -3.58 -45.60
C PHE A 290 -15.60 -2.27 -45.07
N ASP A 291 -15.96 -1.16 -45.70
CA ASP A 291 -15.58 0.20 -45.30
C ASP A 291 -16.86 1.01 -45.15
N VAL A 292 -17.10 1.57 -43.97
CA VAL A 292 -18.27 2.38 -43.67
C VAL A 292 -17.86 3.57 -42.80
N SER A 293 -18.47 4.72 -43.06
CA SER A 293 -18.49 5.84 -42.12
C SER A 293 -19.94 6.21 -41.87
N TYR A 294 -20.31 6.42 -40.62
CA TYR A 294 -21.67 6.74 -40.23
C TYR A 294 -21.70 7.65 -39.01
N THR A 295 -22.75 8.44 -38.95
CA THR A 295 -23.04 9.36 -37.86
C THR A 295 -24.38 8.97 -37.24
N ILE A 296 -24.43 8.89 -35.91
CA ILE A 296 -25.66 8.65 -35.15
C ILE A 296 -25.91 9.87 -34.28
N GLU A 297 -27.05 10.51 -34.48
CA GLU A 297 -27.51 11.63 -33.66
C GLU A 297 -28.61 11.12 -32.73
N TYR A 298 -28.37 11.21 -31.42
CA TYR A 298 -29.34 10.89 -30.37
C TYR A 298 -29.97 12.17 -29.86
N GLU A 299 -31.30 12.19 -29.74
CA GLU A 299 -32.04 13.34 -29.23
C GLU A 299 -32.97 12.91 -28.09
N GLY A 300 -33.08 13.73 -27.05
CA GLY A 300 -34.05 13.52 -25.96
C GLY A 300 -33.79 12.27 -25.12
N VAL A 301 -32.53 11.85 -24.99
CA VAL A 301 -32.14 10.66 -24.22
C VAL A 301 -31.86 10.95 -22.74
N ASP A 302 -31.60 12.20 -22.37
CA ASP A 302 -31.19 12.61 -21.01
C ASP A 302 -32.23 12.27 -19.95
N GLU A 303 -33.48 12.71 -20.14
CA GLU A 303 -34.58 12.40 -19.22
C GLU A 303 -34.79 10.89 -19.07
N GLY A 304 -34.49 10.14 -20.15
CA GLY A 304 -34.52 8.70 -20.16
C GLY A 304 -33.43 8.08 -19.31
N LEU A 305 -32.21 8.56 -19.51
CA LEU A 305 -31.02 8.12 -18.80
C LEU A 305 -31.15 8.41 -17.30
N GLU A 306 -31.57 9.63 -16.94
CA GLU A 306 -31.84 10.03 -15.56
C GLU A 306 -32.86 9.10 -14.90
N ARG A 307 -33.98 8.84 -15.59
CA ARG A 307 -35.05 7.98 -15.07
C ARG A 307 -34.58 6.54 -14.87
N VAL A 308 -33.79 6.01 -15.81
CA VAL A 308 -33.24 4.66 -15.71
C VAL A 308 -32.22 4.58 -14.57
N ALA A 309 -31.29 5.53 -14.47
CA ALA A 309 -30.30 5.59 -13.40
C ALA A 309 -30.98 5.73 -12.02
N ALA A 310 -31.89 6.68 -11.87
CA ALA A 310 -32.65 6.88 -10.63
C ALA A 310 -33.48 5.65 -10.27
N SER A 311 -34.09 4.99 -11.25
CA SER A 311 -34.85 3.75 -11.02
C SER A 311 -33.94 2.59 -10.64
N GLN A 312 -32.75 2.47 -11.20
CA GLN A 312 -31.81 1.41 -10.82
C GLN A 312 -31.29 1.63 -9.39
N LEU A 313 -30.88 2.86 -9.06
CA LEU A 313 -30.43 3.21 -7.72
C LEU A 313 -31.53 3.03 -6.67
N ALA A 314 -32.75 3.53 -6.93
CA ALA A 314 -33.85 3.47 -5.95
C ALA A 314 -34.48 2.08 -5.76
N ASN A 315 -34.28 1.15 -6.70
CA ASN A 315 -34.80 -0.21 -6.59
C ASN A 315 -33.69 -1.23 -6.28
N SER A 316 -32.45 -0.79 -6.11
CA SER A 316 -31.37 -1.67 -5.69
C SER A 316 -31.54 -2.00 -4.22
N GLU A 317 -31.43 -3.28 -3.88
CA GLU A 317 -31.40 -3.73 -2.48
C GLU A 317 -30.05 -3.41 -1.81
N GLU A 318 -29.03 -3.09 -2.61
CA GLU A 318 -27.67 -2.75 -2.16
C GLU A 318 -27.55 -1.30 -1.70
N PHE A 319 -28.50 -0.42 -2.08
CA PHE A 319 -28.46 1.00 -1.75
C PHE A 319 -29.71 1.40 -0.97
N ASN A 320 -29.53 1.95 0.22
CA ASN A 320 -30.62 2.53 1.01
C ASN A 320 -30.90 3.98 0.58
N LEU A 321 -31.27 4.15 -0.69
CA LEU A 321 -31.59 5.44 -1.29
C LEU A 321 -33.10 5.62 -1.40
N THR A 322 -33.60 6.77 -0.95
CA THR A 322 -34.94 7.21 -1.32
C THR A 322 -34.99 7.52 -2.82
N ARG A 323 -36.19 7.50 -3.40
CA ARG A 323 -36.39 7.92 -4.80
C ARG A 323 -35.93 9.35 -5.06
N ALA A 324 -35.97 10.22 -4.04
CA ALA A 324 -35.52 11.59 -4.17
C ALA A 324 -33.99 11.67 -4.25
N GLU A 325 -33.27 10.93 -3.40
CA GLU A 325 -31.81 10.86 -3.40
C GLU A 325 -31.28 10.19 -4.67
N ALA A 326 -31.86 9.06 -5.07
CA ALA A 326 -31.51 8.39 -6.33
C ALA A 326 -31.74 9.28 -7.55
N SER A 327 -32.79 10.12 -7.53
CA SER A 327 -33.04 11.10 -8.60
C SER A 327 -32.02 12.23 -8.59
N ALA A 328 -31.61 12.72 -7.41
CA ALA A 328 -30.60 13.77 -7.30
C ALA A 328 -29.24 13.28 -7.82
N ILE A 329 -28.84 12.07 -7.44
CA ILE A 329 -27.60 11.43 -7.94
C ILE A 329 -27.66 11.26 -9.45
N ALA A 330 -28.77 10.75 -9.99
CA ALA A 330 -28.94 10.58 -11.42
C ALA A 330 -28.84 11.91 -12.19
N THR A 331 -29.49 12.98 -11.70
CA THR A 331 -29.41 14.33 -12.31
C THR A 331 -27.99 14.89 -12.30
N ASN A 332 -27.23 14.69 -11.23
CA ASN A 332 -25.85 15.18 -11.16
C ASN A 332 -24.91 14.36 -12.06
N VAL A 333 -25.15 13.06 -12.21
CA VAL A 333 -24.39 12.21 -13.14
C VAL A 333 -24.68 12.59 -14.60
N THR A 334 -25.91 12.94 -14.94
CA THR A 334 -26.27 13.41 -16.30
C THR A 334 -25.94 14.87 -16.56
N ALA A 335 -25.53 15.64 -15.53
CA ALA A 335 -24.99 16.98 -15.69
C ALA A 335 -23.52 16.98 -16.16
N LEU A 336 -22.84 15.82 -16.14
CA LEU A 336 -21.52 15.65 -16.73
C LEU A 336 -21.60 15.87 -18.24
N THR A 337 -20.75 16.73 -18.78
CA THR A 337 -20.73 17.06 -20.20
C THR A 337 -19.57 16.34 -20.89
N ILE A 338 -19.88 15.57 -21.94
CA ILE A 338 -18.87 14.92 -22.78
C ILE A 338 -18.49 15.86 -23.92
N GLU A 339 -17.45 16.68 -23.74
CA GLU A 339 -16.92 17.50 -24.84
C GLU A 339 -16.43 16.61 -25.99
N ARG A 340 -15.70 15.54 -25.62
CA ARG A 340 -15.24 14.53 -26.56
C ARG A 340 -14.88 13.24 -25.85
N ALA A 341 -15.29 12.12 -26.42
CA ALA A 341 -14.71 10.81 -26.13
C ALA A 341 -14.41 10.11 -27.46
N SER A 342 -13.13 10.00 -27.81
CA SER A 342 -12.68 9.43 -29.07
C SER A 342 -11.72 8.26 -28.86
N VAL A 343 -11.88 7.23 -29.69
CA VAL A 343 -11.01 6.06 -29.73
C VAL A 343 -10.73 5.70 -31.18
N ASP A 344 -9.46 5.61 -31.51
CA ASP A 344 -8.95 5.10 -32.78
C ASP A 344 -8.15 3.83 -32.57
N TYR A 345 -8.35 2.87 -33.47
CA TYR A 345 -7.64 1.61 -33.48
C TYR A 345 -7.32 1.22 -34.92
N ARG A 346 -6.05 0.92 -35.18
CA ARG A 346 -5.53 0.50 -36.48
C ARG A 346 -4.67 -0.74 -36.29
N MET A 347 -5.02 -1.81 -36.98
CA MET A 347 -4.20 -3.01 -37.09
C MET A 347 -3.78 -3.15 -38.55
N GLY A 348 -2.48 -3.09 -38.80
CA GLY A 348 -1.86 -3.48 -40.07
C GLY A 348 -1.59 -4.98 -40.12
N GLN A 349 -0.79 -5.39 -41.11
CA GLN A 349 -0.35 -6.80 -41.18
C GLN A 349 0.62 -7.16 -40.06
N GLN A 350 1.52 -6.23 -39.70
CA GLN A 350 2.60 -6.43 -38.71
C GLN A 350 2.69 -5.24 -37.74
N SER A 351 1.64 -4.45 -37.66
CA SER A 351 1.60 -3.29 -36.77
C SER A 351 0.24 -3.18 -36.12
N VAL A 352 0.21 -2.62 -34.93
CA VAL A 352 -1.00 -2.18 -34.26
C VAL A 352 -0.74 -0.80 -33.70
N ALA A 353 -1.71 0.09 -33.81
CA ALA A 353 -1.67 1.40 -33.20
C ALA A 353 -3.08 1.76 -32.74
N GLY A 354 -3.16 2.57 -31.69
CA GLY A 354 -4.42 3.14 -31.26
C GLY A 354 -4.19 4.43 -30.49
N SER A 355 -5.22 5.23 -30.41
CA SER A 355 -5.25 6.45 -29.60
C SER A 355 -6.61 6.58 -28.94
N ALA A 356 -6.63 7.19 -27.76
CA ALA A 356 -7.83 7.58 -27.05
C ALA A 356 -7.69 9.02 -26.57
N ASP A 357 -8.77 9.77 -26.61
CA ASP A 357 -8.85 11.15 -26.12
C ASP A 357 -10.23 11.36 -25.50
N ILE A 358 -10.23 11.73 -24.22
CA ILE A 358 -11.40 11.90 -23.36
C ILE A 358 -11.32 13.29 -22.74
N GLN A 359 -12.36 14.08 -22.93
CA GLN A 359 -12.51 15.45 -22.42
C GLN A 359 -13.91 15.53 -21.82
N LEU A 360 -13.95 15.69 -20.49
CA LEU A 360 -15.16 15.77 -19.70
C LEU A 360 -15.18 17.09 -18.94
N GLU A 361 -16.34 17.72 -18.91
CA GLU A 361 -16.61 18.89 -18.07
C GLU A 361 -17.63 18.56 -16.97
N ASN A 362 -17.56 19.31 -15.88
CA ASN A 362 -18.46 19.23 -14.73
C ASN A 362 -18.51 17.83 -14.07
N TYR A 363 -17.44 17.04 -14.20
CA TYR A 363 -17.40 15.68 -13.66
C TYR A 363 -17.43 15.61 -12.13
N ASN A 364 -17.06 16.70 -11.46
CA ASN A 364 -16.90 16.75 -10.02
C ASN A 364 -18.24 16.58 -9.28
N ASP A 365 -19.32 17.18 -9.78
CA ASP A 365 -20.65 17.04 -9.19
C ASP A 365 -21.16 15.60 -9.35
N ALA A 366 -20.89 14.97 -10.50
CA ALA A 366 -21.15 13.55 -10.72
C ALA A 366 -20.34 12.67 -9.75
N PHE A 367 -19.08 13.01 -9.52
CA PHE A 367 -18.20 12.28 -8.60
C PHE A 367 -18.65 12.40 -7.14
N LEU A 368 -18.96 13.61 -6.67
CA LEU A 368 -19.52 13.87 -5.33
C LEU A 368 -20.84 13.11 -5.14
N SER A 369 -21.68 13.05 -6.17
CA SER A 369 -22.93 12.28 -6.14
C SER A 369 -22.69 10.76 -6.10
N GLY A 370 -21.59 10.30 -6.69
CA GLY A 370 -21.13 8.91 -6.54
C GLY A 370 -20.74 8.59 -5.11
N LEU A 371 -20.12 9.53 -4.38
CA LEU A 371 -19.84 9.37 -2.95
C LEU A 371 -21.13 9.32 -2.12
N ASP A 372 -22.15 10.10 -2.49
CA ASP A 372 -23.46 10.02 -1.84
C ASP A 372 -24.11 8.65 -2.06
N ALA A 373 -23.94 8.06 -3.26
CA ALA A 373 -24.38 6.70 -3.54
C ALA A 373 -23.63 5.67 -2.69
N LEU A 374 -22.31 5.82 -2.53
CA LEU A 374 -21.48 4.96 -1.69
C LEU A 374 -21.82 5.10 -0.20
N ALA A 375 -22.15 6.30 0.27
CA ALA A 375 -22.62 6.54 1.64
C ALA A 375 -23.94 5.79 1.93
N ALA A 376 -24.79 5.66 0.90
CA ALA A 376 -26.05 4.94 1.00
C ALA A 376 -25.91 3.42 0.74
N TYR A 377 -24.71 2.94 0.39
CA TYR A 377 -24.45 1.53 0.22
C TYR A 377 -24.63 0.81 1.56
N SER A 378 -25.53 -0.16 1.57
CA SER A 378 -25.79 -1.02 2.72
C SER A 378 -25.11 -2.36 2.44
N PRO A 379 -23.90 -2.59 2.99
CA PRO A 379 -23.19 -3.84 2.76
C PRO A 379 -24.02 -5.04 3.24
N PRO A 380 -23.88 -6.21 2.60
CA PRO A 380 -24.42 -7.47 3.11
C PRO A 380 -23.96 -7.74 4.55
N GLU A 381 -24.73 -8.54 5.30
CA GLU A 381 -24.33 -8.98 6.65
C GLU A 381 -22.92 -9.60 6.62
N GLY A 382 -21.98 -8.98 7.36
CA GLY A 382 -20.58 -9.43 7.46
C GLY A 382 -19.57 -8.61 6.63
N GLU A 383 -20.02 -7.64 5.83
CA GLU A 383 -19.14 -6.68 5.14
C GLU A 383 -19.09 -5.33 5.89
N VAL A 384 -17.89 -4.75 5.99
CA VAL A 384 -17.68 -3.44 6.63
C VAL A 384 -18.15 -2.36 5.68
N GLY A 385 -19.13 -1.56 6.11
CA GLY A 385 -19.62 -0.40 5.36
C GLY A 385 -18.60 0.71 5.28
N PHE A 386 -18.82 1.66 4.37
CA PHE A 386 -18.03 2.87 4.34
C PHE A 386 -18.32 3.72 5.58
N ASP A 387 -17.25 4.15 6.25
CA ASP A 387 -17.35 5.08 7.37
C ASP A 387 -17.77 6.46 6.86
N SER A 388 -18.81 7.04 7.46
CA SER A 388 -19.31 8.36 7.12
C SER A 388 -18.24 9.45 7.26
N GLU A 389 -17.33 9.31 8.24
CA GLU A 389 -16.26 10.29 8.44
C GLU A 389 -15.23 10.24 7.30
N GLN A 390 -14.95 9.05 6.76
CA GLN A 390 -14.07 8.89 5.60
C GLN A 390 -14.66 9.56 4.36
N LEU A 391 -15.97 9.41 4.14
CA LEU A 391 -16.66 10.04 3.01
C LEU A 391 -16.72 11.57 3.17
N GLU A 392 -16.93 12.08 4.37
CA GLU A 392 -16.86 13.52 4.66
C GLU A 392 -15.45 14.08 4.43
N ASN A 393 -14.40 13.37 4.83
CA ASN A 393 -13.01 13.75 4.58
C ASN A 393 -12.70 13.80 3.07
N VAL A 394 -13.15 12.80 2.32
CA VAL A 394 -13.02 12.77 0.86
C VAL A 394 -13.75 13.96 0.24
N ARG A 395 -14.99 14.24 0.67
CA ARG A 395 -15.76 15.42 0.22
C ARG A 395 -15.00 16.72 0.51
N ALA A 396 -14.53 16.92 1.75
CA ALA A 396 -13.78 18.11 2.15
C ALA A 396 -12.52 18.31 1.30
N ARG A 397 -11.81 17.23 0.95
CA ARG A 397 -10.64 17.29 0.05
C ARG A 397 -11.02 17.68 -1.37
N ILE A 398 -12.15 17.22 -1.88
CA ILE A 398 -12.63 17.58 -3.23
C ILE A 398 -13.08 19.05 -3.27
N GLU A 399 -13.78 19.50 -2.24
CA GLU A 399 -14.16 20.91 -2.11
C GLU A 399 -12.94 21.82 -2.00
N ALA A 400 -11.94 21.44 -1.19
CA ALA A 400 -10.67 22.15 -1.11
C ALA A 400 -9.93 22.17 -2.46
N GLN A 401 -9.96 21.08 -3.23
CA GLN A 401 -9.39 21.06 -4.59
C GLN A 401 -10.08 22.07 -5.49
N ARG A 402 -11.41 22.17 -5.41
CA ARG A 402 -12.19 23.12 -6.20
C ARG A 402 -11.91 24.55 -5.82
N ASP A 403 -11.94 24.85 -4.52
CA ASP A 403 -11.76 26.21 -4.02
C ASP A 403 -10.33 26.72 -4.25
N ALA A 404 -9.34 25.82 -4.24
CA ALA A 404 -7.95 26.13 -4.56
C ALA A 404 -7.60 26.08 -6.06
N GLU A 405 -8.55 25.71 -6.91
CA GLU A 405 -8.31 25.47 -8.34
C GLU A 405 -7.14 24.50 -8.61
N LEU A 406 -7.04 23.43 -7.80
CA LEU A 406 -5.95 22.48 -7.90
C LEU A 406 -5.98 21.76 -9.25
N THR A 407 -4.89 21.85 -10.00
CA THR A 407 -4.71 21.09 -11.24
C THR A 407 -3.61 20.06 -11.07
N ARG A 408 -3.87 18.81 -11.44
CA ARG A 408 -2.90 17.71 -11.42
C ARG A 408 -2.65 17.22 -12.84
N ARG A 409 -1.39 17.12 -13.24
CA ARG A 409 -0.98 16.58 -14.54
C ARG A 409 -0.17 15.33 -14.34
N TYR A 410 -0.56 14.28 -15.02
CA TYR A 410 0.11 12.99 -15.07
C TYR A 410 0.62 12.75 -16.48
N SER A 411 1.84 12.26 -16.60
CA SER A 411 2.38 11.75 -17.86
C SER A 411 3.06 10.40 -17.63
N LEU A 412 2.88 9.50 -18.58
CA LEU A 412 3.53 8.20 -18.62
C LEU A 412 3.94 7.94 -20.07
N SER A 413 5.17 7.52 -20.30
CA SER A 413 5.61 6.97 -21.55
C SER A 413 6.41 5.69 -21.30
N ALA A 414 6.23 4.70 -22.15
CA ALA A 414 7.08 3.53 -22.16
C ALA A 414 7.39 3.12 -23.59
N THR A 415 8.63 2.73 -23.83
CA THR A 415 9.10 2.26 -25.13
C THR A 415 9.76 0.89 -24.95
N HIS A 416 9.64 0.07 -25.97
CA HIS A 416 10.32 -1.20 -26.11
C HIS A 416 10.94 -1.24 -27.50
N THR A 417 12.23 -1.57 -27.59
CA THR A 417 12.95 -1.71 -28.86
C THR A 417 13.78 -2.98 -28.84
N LEU A 418 13.61 -3.82 -29.86
CA LEU A 418 14.49 -4.95 -30.12
C LEU A 418 15.76 -4.45 -30.84
N GLU A 419 16.78 -4.00 -30.10
CA GLU A 419 18.02 -3.47 -30.66
C GLU A 419 18.81 -4.53 -31.45
N SER A 420 18.74 -5.79 -31.03
CA SER A 420 19.37 -6.91 -31.73
C SER A 420 18.62 -8.22 -31.50
N GLN A 421 19.01 -9.29 -32.20
CA GLN A 421 18.41 -10.61 -32.01
C GLN A 421 18.64 -11.22 -30.62
N SER A 422 19.52 -10.63 -29.80
CA SER A 422 19.85 -11.08 -28.45
C SER A 422 19.56 -10.04 -27.37
N GLN A 423 19.13 -8.82 -27.73
CA GLN A 423 18.94 -7.73 -26.76
C GLN A 423 17.69 -6.90 -27.09
N ALA A 424 16.88 -6.67 -26.08
CA ALA A 424 15.75 -5.74 -26.11
C ALA A 424 15.95 -4.68 -25.03
N VAL A 425 15.50 -3.46 -25.30
CA VAL A 425 15.58 -2.33 -24.38
C VAL A 425 14.18 -1.83 -24.10
N ILE A 426 13.88 -1.64 -22.82
CA ILE A 426 12.64 -1.06 -22.33
C ILE A 426 12.98 0.25 -21.63
N GLU A 427 12.32 1.33 -21.99
CA GLU A 427 12.43 2.63 -21.31
C GLU A 427 11.07 3.03 -20.75
N LEU A 428 11.07 3.61 -19.55
CA LEU A 428 9.89 4.05 -18.83
C LEU A 428 10.13 5.48 -18.35
N GLN A 429 9.16 6.37 -18.51
CA GLN A 429 9.14 7.67 -17.86
C GLN A 429 7.74 7.93 -17.31
N ALA A 430 7.63 8.33 -16.05
CA ALA A 430 6.38 8.74 -15.45
C ALA A 430 6.58 10.01 -14.64
N GLN A 431 5.63 10.93 -14.70
CA GLN A 431 5.68 12.19 -13.97
C GLN A 431 4.30 12.56 -13.44
N SER A 432 4.27 13.17 -12.25
CA SER A 432 3.12 13.88 -11.72
C SER A 432 3.53 15.28 -11.30
N ARG A 433 2.70 16.26 -11.62
CA ARG A 433 2.89 17.67 -11.28
C ARG A 433 1.58 18.27 -10.81
N THR A 434 1.66 19.16 -9.84
CA THR A 434 0.51 19.93 -9.36
C THR A 434 0.70 21.42 -9.59
N GLU A 435 -0.38 22.11 -9.92
CA GLU A 435 -0.50 23.58 -9.87
C GLU A 435 -1.48 23.97 -8.78
N ASN A 436 -1.25 25.12 -8.13
CA ASN A 436 -2.02 25.61 -6.98
C ASN A 436 -2.00 24.70 -5.74
N TRP A 437 -0.96 23.88 -5.59
CA TRP A 437 -0.82 22.97 -4.45
C TRP A 437 -0.81 23.67 -3.10
N GLN A 438 -0.06 24.76 -2.96
CA GLN A 438 0.00 25.51 -1.71
C GLN A 438 -1.36 26.10 -1.31
N ALA A 439 -2.15 26.57 -2.30
CA ALA A 439 -3.51 27.05 -2.03
C ALA A 439 -4.40 25.89 -1.56
N TYR A 440 -4.25 24.71 -2.17
CA TYR A 440 -4.97 23.52 -1.76
C TYR A 440 -4.62 23.07 -0.33
N VAL A 441 -3.34 23.13 0.06
CA VAL A 441 -2.92 22.85 1.44
C VAL A 441 -3.55 23.85 2.41
N ALA A 442 -3.58 25.14 2.08
CA ALA A 442 -4.24 26.15 2.90
C ALA A 442 -5.76 25.93 3.04
N GLU A 443 -6.42 25.48 1.97
CA GLU A 443 -7.84 25.11 2.01
C GLU A 443 -8.09 23.82 2.82
N LEU A 444 -7.14 22.90 2.89
CA LEU A 444 -7.22 21.74 3.77
C LEU A 444 -7.04 22.13 5.24
N GLU A 445 -6.05 22.97 5.55
CA GLU A 445 -5.79 23.49 6.89
C GLU A 445 -6.99 24.30 7.43
N SER A 446 -7.66 25.08 6.57
CA SER A 446 -8.88 25.81 6.95
C SER A 446 -10.08 24.91 7.28
N ARG A 447 -9.97 23.63 6.95
CA ARG A 447 -10.94 22.56 7.21
C ARG A 447 -10.42 21.55 8.24
N ASP A 448 -9.38 21.92 8.99
CA ASP A 448 -8.75 21.09 10.04
C ASP A 448 -8.16 19.77 9.49
N ILE A 449 -7.72 19.77 8.22
CA ILE A 449 -7.05 18.64 7.57
C ILE A 449 -5.56 18.96 7.40
N THR A 450 -4.73 18.46 8.32
CA THR A 450 -3.28 18.65 8.27
C THR A 450 -2.63 17.86 7.11
N VAL A 451 -1.71 18.51 6.40
CA VAL A 451 -0.90 17.89 5.35
C VAL A 451 0.54 17.78 5.82
N GLY A 452 0.98 16.55 6.11
CA GLY A 452 2.39 16.29 6.36
C GLY A 452 3.26 16.38 5.10
N SER A 453 4.58 16.52 5.30
CA SER A 453 5.59 16.38 4.27
C SER A 453 5.93 14.90 4.05
N GLN A 454 6.18 14.52 2.81
CA GLN A 454 6.67 13.21 2.41
C GLN A 454 7.65 13.37 1.26
N GLU A 455 8.84 12.84 1.41
CA GLU A 455 9.86 12.79 0.37
C GLU A 455 10.37 11.36 0.24
N TYR A 456 10.60 10.91 -0.98
CA TYR A 456 11.20 9.60 -1.22
C TYR A 456 12.06 9.61 -2.47
N SER A 457 13.11 8.83 -2.45
CA SER A 457 13.94 8.56 -3.61
C SER A 457 14.31 7.08 -3.65
N LEU A 458 14.39 6.53 -4.85
CA LEU A 458 14.87 5.18 -5.11
C LEU A 458 15.72 5.23 -6.37
N SER A 459 16.94 4.73 -6.29
CA SER A 459 17.77 4.44 -7.46
C SER A 459 18.10 2.96 -7.50
N ALA A 460 18.13 2.36 -8.68
CA ALA A 460 18.65 1.02 -8.89
C ALA A 460 19.41 0.97 -10.21
N GLU A 461 20.64 0.47 -10.19
CA GLU A 461 21.47 0.38 -11.37
C GLU A 461 22.29 -0.90 -11.43
N THR A 462 22.68 -1.30 -12.63
CA THR A 462 23.66 -2.37 -12.82
C THR A 462 25.07 -1.82 -12.59
N ASP A 463 25.80 -2.41 -11.65
CA ASP A 463 27.24 -2.18 -11.44
C ASP A 463 28.00 -3.50 -11.61
N GLY A 464 28.60 -3.67 -12.80
CA GLY A 464 29.30 -4.90 -13.16
C GLY A 464 28.39 -6.13 -13.20
N GLU A 465 28.67 -7.10 -12.32
CA GLU A 465 27.90 -8.35 -12.18
C GLU A 465 26.76 -8.23 -11.16
N ASN A 466 26.58 -7.05 -10.56
CA ASN A 466 25.57 -6.80 -9.52
C ASN A 466 24.54 -5.76 -9.97
N VAL A 467 23.43 -5.73 -9.26
CA VAL A 467 22.47 -4.64 -9.21
C VAL A 467 22.64 -3.98 -7.85
N VAL A 468 22.84 -2.67 -7.84
CA VAL A 468 22.92 -1.83 -6.64
C VAL A 468 21.68 -0.96 -6.59
N ALA A 469 20.96 -0.96 -5.48
CA ALA A 469 19.81 -0.12 -5.23
C ALA A 469 20.03 0.72 -3.97
N ASN A 470 19.58 1.97 -3.99
CA ASN A 470 19.61 2.88 -2.85
C ASN A 470 18.23 3.50 -2.72
N GLY A 471 17.72 3.61 -1.49
CA GLY A 471 16.41 4.19 -1.21
C GLY A 471 16.46 5.13 -0.02
N SER A 472 15.62 6.16 -0.05
CA SER A 472 15.30 6.98 1.10
C SER A 472 13.82 7.32 1.13
N LEU A 473 13.26 7.45 2.33
CA LEU A 473 11.90 7.86 2.60
C LEU A 473 11.93 8.73 3.86
N THR A 474 11.38 9.94 3.78
CA THR A 474 11.18 10.82 4.91
C THR A 474 9.71 11.23 4.94
N VAL A 475 9.11 11.16 6.12
CA VAL A 475 7.74 11.60 6.39
C VAL A 475 7.79 12.50 7.60
N GLU A 476 7.28 13.71 7.49
CA GLU A 476 7.16 14.65 8.61
C GLU A 476 5.70 15.05 8.75
N ARG A 477 5.13 14.83 9.93
CA ARG A 477 3.75 15.21 10.22
C ARG A 477 3.61 15.43 11.71
N GLU A 478 2.98 16.53 12.09
CA GLU A 478 2.60 16.74 13.49
C GLU A 478 1.72 15.59 13.97
N GLY A 479 2.03 15.04 15.14
CA GLY A 479 1.27 13.92 15.69
C GLY A 479 1.39 12.60 14.91
N LEU A 480 2.40 12.39 14.07
CA LEU A 480 2.55 11.16 13.27
C LEU A 480 2.32 9.87 14.08
N VAL A 481 2.93 9.78 15.27
CA VAL A 481 2.79 8.61 16.15
C VAL A 481 1.46 8.63 16.90
N SER A 482 0.99 9.79 17.38
CA SER A 482 -0.28 9.89 18.10
C SER A 482 -1.47 9.55 17.19
N ASP A 483 -1.48 10.08 15.96
CA ASP A 483 -2.50 9.82 14.95
C ASP A 483 -2.57 8.33 14.60
N ALA A 484 -1.42 7.67 14.47
CA ALA A 484 -1.35 6.23 14.19
C ALA A 484 -1.91 5.40 15.36
N VAL A 485 -1.60 5.81 16.59
CA VAL A 485 -2.12 5.20 17.83
C VAL A 485 -3.63 5.41 17.95
N ASP A 486 -4.11 6.63 17.75
CA ASP A 486 -5.53 6.97 17.85
C ASP A 486 -6.34 6.29 16.73
N GLN A 487 -5.78 6.17 15.52
CA GLN A 487 -6.34 5.34 14.46
C GLN A 487 -6.51 3.87 14.88
N PHE A 488 -5.49 3.28 15.50
CA PHE A 488 -5.58 1.89 15.96
C PHE A 488 -6.65 1.73 17.05
N LEU A 489 -6.72 2.67 17.99
CA LEU A 489 -7.73 2.66 19.05
C LEU A 489 -9.14 2.80 18.47
N ASN A 490 -9.35 3.73 17.53
CA ASN A 490 -10.67 3.96 16.93
C ASN A 490 -11.14 2.78 16.05
N THR A 491 -10.25 2.16 15.27
CA THR A 491 -10.63 1.03 14.40
C THR A 491 -11.02 -0.21 15.19
N THR A 492 -10.39 -0.43 16.35
CA THR A 492 -10.72 -1.59 17.19
C THR A 492 -12.01 -1.38 17.98
N GLU A 493 -12.41 -0.14 18.32
CA GLU A 493 -13.64 0.16 19.06
C GLU A 493 -14.93 -0.28 18.34
N ALA A 494 -14.95 -0.27 17.00
CA ALA A 494 -16.15 -0.51 16.21
C ALA A 494 -16.62 -1.99 16.12
N GLY A 495 -15.84 -2.98 16.58
CA GLY A 495 -16.15 -4.39 16.31
C GLY A 495 -15.82 -5.41 17.40
N ALA A 496 -15.30 -5.02 18.56
CA ALA A 496 -14.64 -5.95 19.47
C ALA A 496 -14.94 -5.70 20.96
N GLU A 497 -16.21 -5.57 21.34
CA GLU A 497 -16.57 -5.55 22.77
C GLU A 497 -16.48 -6.94 23.43
N GLU A 498 -16.33 -8.02 22.66
CA GLU A 498 -16.36 -9.41 23.19
C GLU A 498 -15.02 -10.16 23.11
N ASP A 499 -13.96 -9.58 22.53
CA ASP A 499 -12.66 -10.25 22.37
C ASP A 499 -11.63 -9.74 23.40
N GLU A 500 -11.20 -10.64 24.30
CA GLU A 500 -10.21 -10.37 25.34
C GLU A 500 -8.83 -10.00 24.75
N GLU A 501 -8.47 -10.55 23.58
CA GLU A 501 -7.20 -10.24 22.91
C GLU A 501 -7.19 -8.78 22.40
N VAL A 502 -8.31 -8.32 21.86
CA VAL A 502 -8.45 -6.94 21.38
C VAL A 502 -8.44 -5.96 22.55
N ALA A 503 -9.11 -6.28 23.67
CA ALA A 503 -9.06 -5.48 24.88
C ALA A 503 -7.63 -5.37 25.44
N GLN A 504 -6.86 -6.47 25.41
CA GLN A 504 -5.47 -6.48 25.82
C GLN A 504 -4.61 -5.60 24.89
N ALA A 505 -4.72 -5.76 23.58
CA ALA A 505 -4.00 -4.94 22.60
C ALA A 505 -4.26 -3.44 22.81
N ARG A 506 -5.51 -3.04 23.06
CA ARG A 506 -5.86 -1.65 23.39
C ARG A 506 -5.18 -1.14 24.66
N SER A 507 -5.11 -1.97 25.71
CA SER A 507 -4.44 -1.59 26.95
C SER A 507 -2.94 -1.30 26.73
N PHE A 508 -2.26 -2.12 25.91
CA PHE A 508 -0.86 -1.90 25.56
C PHE A 508 -0.65 -0.67 24.67
N VAL A 509 -1.55 -0.41 23.73
CA VAL A 509 -1.49 0.78 22.87
C VAL A 509 -1.71 2.06 23.69
N ARG A 510 -2.61 2.03 24.68
CA ARG A 510 -2.78 3.15 25.64
C ARG A 510 -1.53 3.34 26.49
N ALA A 511 -0.94 2.26 27.02
CA ALA A 511 0.32 2.34 27.75
C ALA A 511 1.46 2.90 26.88
N PHE A 512 1.53 2.54 25.59
CA PHE A 512 2.50 3.12 24.67
C PHE A 512 2.34 4.63 24.53
N ARG A 513 1.10 5.12 24.41
CA ARG A 513 0.80 6.56 24.37
C ARG A 513 1.19 7.25 25.67
N GLU A 514 0.81 6.66 26.80
CA GLU A 514 1.08 7.20 28.14
C GLU A 514 2.58 7.17 28.48
N ALA A 515 3.33 6.23 27.92
CA ALA A 515 4.76 6.12 28.16
C ALA A 515 5.58 7.25 27.53
N GLY A 516 4.97 8.10 26.70
CA GLY A 516 5.63 9.26 26.12
C GLY A 516 6.78 8.85 25.19
N PHE A 517 6.48 8.14 24.11
CA PHE A 517 7.46 7.77 23.10
C PHE A 517 8.27 8.99 22.63
N GLU A 518 9.60 8.90 22.69
CA GLU A 518 10.51 9.98 22.28
C GLU A 518 11.23 9.67 20.96
N LYS A 519 11.76 8.44 20.82
CA LYS A 519 12.55 8.07 19.65
C LYS A 519 12.69 6.55 19.53
N ALA A 520 12.70 6.04 18.31
CA ALA A 520 13.15 4.70 18.00
C ALA A 520 14.09 4.70 16.80
N ARG A 521 14.98 3.71 16.78
CA ARG A 521 15.89 3.44 15.68
C ARG A 521 15.98 1.95 15.45
N THR A 522 16.07 1.55 14.18
CA THR A 522 16.34 0.17 13.79
C THR A 522 17.33 0.15 12.64
N ASP A 523 18.41 -0.60 12.80
CA ASP A 523 19.45 -0.78 11.81
C ASP A 523 19.49 -2.27 11.44
N ILE A 524 19.31 -2.57 10.16
CA ILE A 524 19.43 -3.92 9.59
C ILE A 524 20.62 -3.92 8.66
N THR A 525 21.55 -4.84 8.84
CA THR A 525 22.70 -5.03 7.96
C THR A 525 22.76 -6.47 7.50
N VAL A 526 22.84 -6.66 6.19
CA VAL A 526 23.00 -7.96 5.54
C VAL A 526 24.38 -8.01 4.90
N THR A 527 25.16 -9.04 5.25
CA THR A 527 26.49 -9.31 4.72
C THR A 527 26.57 -10.72 4.16
N GLU A 528 27.67 -11.05 3.48
CA GLU A 528 27.98 -12.41 3.04
C GLU A 528 28.18 -13.33 4.25
N GLY A 529 27.07 -13.87 4.76
CA GLY A 529 27.04 -14.85 5.85
C GLY A 529 26.39 -14.39 7.14
N ASN A 530 26.15 -13.09 7.36
CA ASN A 530 25.49 -12.62 8.58
C ASN A 530 24.37 -11.61 8.30
N VAL A 531 23.31 -11.70 9.09
CA VAL A 531 22.27 -10.66 9.21
C VAL A 531 22.33 -10.11 10.63
N THR A 532 22.58 -8.82 10.75
CA THR A 532 22.58 -8.08 12.02
C THR A 532 21.35 -7.18 12.07
N VAL A 533 20.61 -7.25 13.17
CA VAL A 533 19.51 -6.35 13.50
C VAL A 533 19.82 -5.70 14.83
N GLU A 534 19.96 -4.39 14.86
CA GLU A 534 19.99 -3.60 16.09
C GLU A 534 18.74 -2.73 16.15
N ALA A 535 18.09 -2.67 17.29
CA ALA A 535 16.91 -1.84 17.51
C ALA A 535 17.01 -1.16 18.87
N GLY A 536 16.43 0.03 18.99
CA GLY A 536 16.34 0.72 20.27
C GLY A 536 15.17 1.68 20.31
N ALA A 537 14.69 1.98 21.51
CA ALA A 537 13.63 2.93 21.75
C ALA A 537 13.82 3.67 23.07
N LYS A 538 13.35 4.93 23.12
CA LYS A 538 13.29 5.78 24.30
C LYS A 538 11.85 6.22 24.54
N PHE A 539 11.45 6.17 25.80
CA PHE A 539 10.17 6.59 26.35
C PHE A 539 10.42 7.49 27.55
N ASP A 540 9.57 8.48 27.78
CA ASP A 540 9.66 9.38 28.93
C ASP A 540 9.44 8.61 30.24
N ASP A 541 8.37 7.78 30.30
CA ASP A 541 8.04 7.00 31.50
C ASP A 541 7.47 5.61 31.17
N MET A 542 8.24 4.56 31.43
CA MET A 542 7.78 3.18 31.22
C MET A 542 6.90 2.63 32.36
N ALA A 543 6.59 3.44 33.38
CA ALA A 543 5.65 3.07 34.44
C ALA A 543 4.25 2.72 33.90
N ALA A 544 3.80 3.35 32.82
CA ALA A 544 2.51 3.03 32.20
C ALA A 544 2.43 1.57 31.73
N PHE A 545 3.53 1.03 31.16
CA PHE A 545 3.62 -0.39 30.79
C PHE A 545 3.63 -1.31 32.01
N ARG A 546 4.37 -0.94 33.07
CA ARG A 546 4.37 -1.67 34.33
C ARG A 546 2.96 -1.76 34.91
N ASP A 547 2.21 -0.67 34.88
CA ASP A 547 0.89 -0.60 35.47
C ASP A 547 -0.12 -1.45 34.67
N VAL A 548 -0.02 -1.53 33.34
CA VAL A 548 -0.81 -2.47 32.52
C VAL A 548 -0.47 -3.93 32.82
N LEU A 549 0.81 -4.25 33.01
CA LEU A 549 1.25 -5.60 33.37
C LEU A 549 0.81 -6.01 34.80
N GLN A 550 0.77 -5.06 35.74
CA GLN A 550 0.26 -5.29 37.08
C GLN A 550 -1.27 -5.42 37.11
N GLN A 551 -1.98 -4.57 36.37
CA GLN A 551 -3.45 -4.59 36.30
C GLN A 551 -4.00 -5.84 35.63
N SER A 552 -3.27 -6.41 34.67
CA SER A 552 -3.60 -7.71 34.07
C SER A 552 -3.35 -8.89 35.02
N GLY A 553 -2.85 -8.66 36.23
CA GLY A 553 -2.56 -9.71 37.21
C GLY A 553 -1.39 -10.62 36.83
N ARG A 554 -0.64 -10.26 35.79
CA ARG A 554 0.45 -11.07 35.24
C ARG A 554 1.76 -10.89 36.01
N LEU A 555 1.88 -9.79 36.75
CA LEU A 555 3.09 -9.41 37.50
C LEU A 555 2.73 -8.78 38.85
N ASP A 556 3.13 -9.41 39.95
CA ASP A 556 3.09 -8.86 41.32
C ASP A 556 4.42 -8.18 41.72
N LEU A 557 5.38 -8.13 40.80
CA LEU A 557 6.72 -7.60 40.99
C LEU A 557 6.89 -6.21 40.37
N SER A 558 7.69 -5.37 41.03
CA SER A 558 8.13 -4.08 40.49
C SER A 558 9.39 -4.27 39.66
N ILE A 559 9.23 -4.65 38.39
CA ILE A 559 10.35 -4.81 37.46
C ILE A 559 11.00 -3.46 37.19
N THR A 560 12.31 -3.40 37.35
CA THR A 560 13.13 -2.21 37.06
C THR A 560 14.01 -2.38 35.82
N ARG A 561 14.39 -3.62 35.51
CA ARG A 561 15.25 -3.93 34.36
C ARG A 561 15.04 -5.35 33.85
N VAL A 562 15.21 -5.55 32.56
CA VAL A 562 15.30 -6.87 31.92
C VAL A 562 16.56 -6.90 31.05
N VAL A 563 17.36 -7.96 31.15
CA VAL A 563 18.57 -8.14 30.34
C VAL A 563 18.61 -9.55 29.80
N GLY A 564 18.63 -9.70 28.48
CA GLY A 564 18.89 -10.96 27.80
C GLY A 564 20.30 -11.00 27.23
N GLN A 565 21.02 -12.09 27.48
CA GLN A 565 22.35 -12.31 26.90
C GLN A 565 22.59 -13.80 26.67
N GLN A 566 23.23 -14.15 25.56
CA GLN A 566 23.70 -15.52 25.36
C GLN A 566 24.74 -15.93 26.41
N ASN A 567 24.54 -17.12 26.97
CA ASN A 567 25.48 -17.75 27.90
C ASN A 567 26.64 -18.43 27.15
N GLU A 568 27.57 -19.03 27.88
CA GLU A 568 28.76 -19.70 27.31
C GLU A 568 28.42 -20.88 26.37
N THR A 569 27.22 -21.45 26.48
CA THR A 569 26.74 -22.53 25.62
C THR A 569 25.96 -22.03 24.40
N GLY A 570 25.77 -20.71 24.25
CA GLY A 570 25.04 -20.08 23.16
C GLY A 570 23.51 -20.00 23.36
N ALA A 571 22.99 -20.50 24.49
CA ALA A 571 21.59 -20.36 24.84
C ALA A 571 21.32 -18.97 25.45
N LEU A 572 20.12 -18.44 25.24
CA LEU A 572 19.75 -17.10 25.68
C LEU A 572 19.28 -17.13 27.13
N ASN A 573 20.02 -16.51 28.04
CA ASN A 573 19.58 -16.30 29.41
C ASN A 573 18.91 -14.95 29.55
N GLN A 574 17.78 -14.90 30.24
CA GLN A 574 17.07 -13.66 30.59
C GLN A 574 17.14 -13.42 32.09
N TYR A 575 17.54 -12.20 32.47
CA TYR A 575 17.65 -11.73 33.83
C TYR A 575 16.62 -10.63 34.06
N VAL A 576 15.68 -10.84 34.99
CA VAL A 576 14.65 -9.86 35.36
C VAL A 576 14.96 -9.31 36.74
N TYR A 577 15.11 -8.00 36.86
CA TYR A 577 15.41 -7.30 38.10
C TYR A 577 14.12 -6.75 38.69
N ALA A 578 13.78 -7.20 39.89
CA ALA A 578 12.61 -6.75 40.64
C ALA A 578 13.05 -6.01 41.91
N GLN A 579 12.57 -4.78 42.08
CA GLN A 579 12.86 -3.97 43.27
C GLN A 579 11.91 -4.31 44.41
N GLY A 580 12.47 -4.49 45.61
CA GLY A 580 11.70 -4.68 46.85
C GLY A 580 10.73 -5.85 46.81
N ALA A 581 11.04 -6.90 46.04
CA ALA A 581 10.20 -8.09 45.91
C ALA A 581 9.99 -8.80 47.26
N VAL A 582 11.00 -8.75 48.14
CA VAL A 582 10.91 -9.27 49.51
C VAL A 582 11.47 -8.26 50.51
N SER A 583 11.25 -8.50 51.81
CA SER A 583 11.87 -7.67 52.84
C SER A 583 13.39 -7.89 52.91
N ALA A 584 14.16 -6.88 53.33
CA ALA A 584 15.63 -6.95 53.41
C ALA A 584 16.18 -8.06 54.33
N ASN A 585 15.36 -8.64 55.20
CA ASN A 585 15.72 -9.79 56.06
C ASN A 585 14.83 -11.01 55.78
N ALA A 586 14.27 -11.11 54.57
CA ALA A 586 13.40 -12.20 54.20
C ALA A 586 14.12 -13.55 54.35
N SER A 587 13.38 -14.52 54.85
CA SER A 587 13.74 -15.93 54.86
C SER A 587 13.52 -16.53 53.47
N GLU A 588 14.20 -17.64 53.16
CA GLU A 588 13.94 -18.40 51.92
C GLU A 588 12.47 -18.79 51.78
N SER A 589 11.78 -19.07 52.90
CA SER A 589 10.36 -19.37 52.92
C SER A 589 9.50 -18.21 52.41
N GLU A 590 9.84 -16.96 52.74
CA GLU A 590 9.14 -15.77 52.23
C GLU A 590 9.43 -15.53 50.74
N VAL A 591 10.62 -15.92 50.26
CA VAL A 591 10.97 -15.83 48.82
C VAL A 591 10.19 -16.87 48.02
N ARG A 592 9.95 -18.06 48.58
CA ARG A 592 9.11 -19.11 47.98
C ARG A 592 7.61 -18.81 48.00
N GLU A 593 7.18 -17.72 48.63
CA GLU A 593 5.80 -17.23 48.54
C GLU A 593 5.58 -16.32 47.31
N LEU A 594 6.65 -15.94 46.59
CA LEU A 594 6.53 -15.16 45.36
C LEU A 594 5.84 -15.98 44.25
N SER A 595 5.02 -15.32 43.44
CA SER A 595 4.25 -15.95 42.35
C SER A 595 5.13 -16.63 41.28
N VAL A 596 6.37 -16.16 41.13
CA VAL A 596 7.37 -16.62 40.15
C VAL A 596 8.33 -17.67 40.69
N VAL A 597 8.06 -18.23 41.87
CA VAL A 597 8.91 -19.23 42.53
C VAL A 597 8.10 -20.48 42.82
N ASP A 598 8.52 -21.62 42.28
CA ASP A 598 7.87 -22.90 42.53
C ASP A 598 8.79 -23.89 43.27
N GLU A 599 8.45 -25.18 43.21
CA GLU A 599 9.23 -26.24 43.84
C GLU A 599 10.53 -26.58 43.08
N ASP A 600 10.58 -26.30 41.79
CA ASP A 600 11.71 -26.56 40.90
C ASP A 600 12.66 -25.36 40.82
N THR A 601 12.19 -24.15 41.17
CA THR A 601 13.01 -22.94 41.30
C THR A 601 14.11 -23.08 42.37
N THR A 602 15.35 -22.78 41.97
CA THR A 602 16.51 -22.70 42.88
C THR A 602 16.62 -21.31 43.52
N VAL A 603 16.52 -21.23 44.84
CA VAL A 603 16.60 -19.97 45.59
C VAL A 603 18.00 -19.74 46.17
N ASN A 604 18.61 -18.62 45.82
CA ASN A 604 19.93 -18.19 46.26
C ASN A 604 19.83 -16.96 47.18
N MET A 605 20.06 -17.15 48.47
CA MET A 605 20.01 -16.10 49.49
C MET A 605 21.26 -15.21 49.50
N PRO A 606 21.24 -14.01 50.12
CA PRO A 606 22.41 -13.14 50.18
C PRO A 606 23.63 -13.85 50.77
N GLY A 607 24.78 -13.77 50.08
CA GLY A 607 26.04 -14.40 50.48
C GLY A 607 26.17 -15.89 50.14
N THR A 608 25.19 -16.52 49.49
CA THR A 608 25.29 -17.91 49.01
C THR A 608 25.83 -18.02 47.58
N TYR A 609 25.94 -16.90 46.86
CA TYR A 609 26.42 -16.81 45.50
C TYR A 609 27.59 -15.82 45.40
N ASP A 610 28.54 -16.08 44.51
CA ASP A 610 29.69 -15.21 44.20
C ASP A 610 29.80 -15.03 42.68
N ARG A 611 28.89 -14.22 42.12
CA ARG A 611 28.82 -13.92 40.69
C ARG A 611 28.35 -12.48 40.46
N SER A 612 28.78 -11.90 39.34
CA SER A 612 28.19 -10.68 38.78
C SER A 612 27.00 -11.04 37.89
N PHE A 613 26.04 -10.11 37.81
CA PHE A 613 24.89 -10.22 36.91
C PHE A 613 25.03 -9.21 35.78
N PRO A 614 24.57 -9.54 34.56
CA PRO A 614 24.68 -8.64 33.42
C PRO A 614 23.73 -7.46 33.57
N GLU A 615 24.22 -6.26 33.23
CA GLU A 615 23.44 -5.03 33.19
C GLU A 615 23.35 -4.53 31.76
N MET A 616 22.29 -3.77 31.46
CA MET A 616 22.15 -3.11 30.17
C MET A 616 23.20 -2.01 30.04
N ASP A 617 23.90 -1.96 28.91
CA ASP A 617 24.79 -0.84 28.58
C ASP A 617 23.94 0.34 28.09
N THR A 618 23.44 1.13 29.03
CA THR A 618 22.56 2.27 28.71
C THR A 618 23.31 3.35 27.94
N GLU A 619 24.59 3.60 28.23
CA GLU A 619 25.42 4.54 27.47
C GLU A 619 25.52 4.16 25.98
N ARG A 620 25.70 2.88 25.68
CA ARG A 620 25.66 2.38 24.30
C ARG A 620 24.28 2.60 23.68
N ALA A 621 23.20 2.30 24.40
CA ALA A 621 21.83 2.49 23.90
C ALA A 621 21.51 3.97 23.60
N TYR A 622 21.89 4.90 24.48
CA TYR A 622 21.77 6.35 24.23
C TYR A 622 22.58 6.78 23.00
N ARG A 623 23.81 6.29 22.88
CA ARG A 623 24.67 6.59 21.71
C ARG A 623 24.06 6.05 20.41
N TYR A 624 23.49 4.84 20.44
CA TYR A 624 22.82 4.23 19.29
C TYR A 624 21.58 5.04 18.85
N LEU A 625 20.76 5.47 19.81
CA LEU A 625 19.60 6.35 19.56
C LEU A 625 20.00 7.80 19.24
N GLU A 626 21.29 8.14 19.30
CA GLU A 626 21.82 9.48 19.10
C GLU A 626 21.19 10.49 20.08
N LEU A 627 21.06 10.06 21.34
CA LEU A 627 20.54 10.84 22.46
C LEU A 627 21.70 11.20 23.41
N GLU A 628 21.57 12.32 24.13
CA GLU A 628 22.49 12.65 25.21
C GLU A 628 22.12 11.83 26.46
N PRO A 629 23.09 11.13 27.09
CA PRO A 629 22.81 10.40 28.32
C PRO A 629 22.44 11.38 29.45
N PRO A 630 21.50 11.01 30.35
CA PRO A 630 21.15 11.87 31.47
C PRO A 630 22.40 12.17 32.30
N THR A 631 22.69 13.45 32.51
CA THR A 631 23.78 13.84 33.41
C THR A 631 23.36 13.46 34.83
N PRO A 632 24.15 12.66 35.58
CA PRO A 632 23.76 12.24 36.92
C PRO A 632 23.55 13.46 37.80
N THR A 633 22.29 13.76 38.09
CA THR A 633 21.92 14.88 38.95
C THR A 633 22.01 14.38 40.39
N PRO A 634 22.87 14.97 41.24
CA PRO A 634 22.90 14.61 42.65
C PRO A 634 21.53 14.88 43.26
N THR A 635 20.94 13.85 43.84
CA THR A 635 19.60 13.83 44.43
C THR A 635 19.44 14.98 45.41
N ALA A 636 18.58 15.94 45.09
CA ALA A 636 18.17 17.02 45.99
C ALA A 636 16.70 16.82 46.38
N ASP A 637 16.53 16.79 47.69
CA ASP A 637 15.33 16.57 48.48
C ASP A 637 14.22 17.61 48.20
N GLY A 638 13.00 17.10 47.97
CA GLY A 638 11.68 17.67 48.30
C GLY A 638 11.25 19.09 47.87
N GLY A 639 10.10 19.19 47.18
CA GLY A 639 9.26 20.42 47.22
C GLY A 639 8.17 20.61 46.17
N ASP A 640 7.04 19.92 46.35
CA ASP A 640 5.62 20.32 46.16
C ASP A 640 5.21 21.45 45.17
N GLY A 641 4.29 21.10 44.24
CA GLY A 641 3.00 21.80 44.09
C GLY A 641 2.69 22.55 42.77
N GLY A 642 1.64 22.10 42.06
CA GLY A 642 0.63 23.03 41.50
C GLY A 642 0.20 22.89 40.03
N ASP A 643 -0.82 22.06 39.79
CA ASP A 643 -2.06 22.23 38.98
C ASP A 643 -2.14 23.23 37.79
N GLY A 644 -2.77 22.78 36.69
CA GLY A 644 -3.24 23.65 35.61
C GLY A 644 -3.63 22.91 34.32
N GLY A 645 -4.88 22.46 34.23
CA GLY A 645 -5.45 21.81 33.04
C GLY A 645 -5.79 22.73 31.86
N GLY A 646 -6.03 22.11 30.71
CA GLY A 646 -6.62 22.69 29.50
C GLY A 646 -6.78 21.58 28.47
N GLY A 647 -8.02 21.26 28.09
CA GLY A 647 -8.33 20.22 27.11
C GLY A 647 -8.48 20.81 25.72
N GLU A 648 -8.13 20.01 24.71
CA GLU A 648 -8.46 20.24 23.31
C GLU A 648 -8.87 18.88 22.71
N THR A 649 -10.11 18.85 22.22
CA THR A 649 -10.62 17.90 21.23
C THR A 649 -9.95 18.22 19.90
N ASP A 650 -9.58 17.23 19.08
CA ASP A 650 -9.88 17.23 17.65
C ASP A 650 -9.53 15.89 16.98
N THR A 651 -10.48 15.44 16.17
CA THR A 651 -10.55 14.19 15.40
C THR A 651 -10.12 14.47 13.96
N GLY A 652 -8.97 13.93 13.54
CA GLY A 652 -8.44 14.09 12.18
C GLY A 652 -8.37 12.77 11.41
N GLY A 653 -9.33 12.54 10.52
CA GLY A 653 -9.40 11.36 9.64
C GLY A 653 -8.25 11.26 8.61
N GLN A 654 -7.75 10.04 8.48
CA GLN A 654 -6.64 9.58 7.62
C GLN A 654 -6.74 9.98 6.14
N PRO A 655 -5.58 10.20 5.48
CA PRO A 655 -5.25 9.55 4.23
C PRO A 655 -4.47 8.26 4.51
N GLY A 656 -5.04 7.13 4.11
CA GLY A 656 -4.50 5.80 4.29
C GLY A 656 -3.09 5.64 3.72
N PHE A 657 -2.09 5.69 4.61
CA PHE A 657 -0.71 5.26 4.37
C PHE A 657 -0.05 4.65 5.62
N GLY A 658 -0.83 4.31 6.65
CA GLY A 658 -0.32 3.83 7.95
C GLY A 658 -0.08 2.33 8.07
N ALA A 659 -0.62 1.51 7.15
CA ALA A 659 -0.47 0.06 7.24
C ALA A 659 0.94 -0.43 6.90
N ALA A 660 1.71 0.29 6.08
CA ALA A 660 3.02 -0.17 5.61
C ALA A 660 4.12 -0.10 6.69
N ALA A 661 4.11 0.92 7.57
CA ALA A 661 5.12 1.04 8.62
C ALA A 661 4.88 0.07 9.79
N ALA A 662 3.60 -0.14 10.16
CA ALA A 662 3.21 -1.15 11.15
C ALA A 662 3.42 -2.58 10.60
N LEU A 663 3.20 -2.81 9.30
CA LEU A 663 3.57 -4.07 8.64
C LEU A 663 5.08 -4.28 8.64
N VAL A 664 5.93 -3.28 8.45
CA VAL A 664 7.40 -3.48 8.52
C VAL A 664 7.85 -3.85 9.93
N ALA A 665 7.28 -3.23 10.98
CA ALA A 665 7.56 -3.60 12.37
C ALA A 665 7.01 -5.00 12.75
N LEU A 666 5.79 -5.35 12.29
CA LEU A 666 5.19 -6.67 12.50
C LEU A 666 5.82 -7.76 11.64
N VAL A 667 6.28 -7.46 10.43
CA VAL A 667 7.04 -8.36 9.54
C VAL A 667 8.45 -8.55 10.08
N ALA A 668 9.10 -7.53 10.66
CA ALA A 668 10.36 -7.69 11.36
C ALA A 668 10.20 -8.58 12.61
N ALA A 669 9.17 -8.36 13.42
CA ALA A 669 8.85 -9.22 14.57
C ALA A 669 8.46 -10.66 14.16
N ALA A 670 7.69 -10.82 13.07
CA ALA A 670 7.25 -12.11 12.55
C ALA A 670 8.35 -12.88 11.81
N LEU A 671 9.26 -12.21 11.10
CA LEU A 671 10.43 -12.85 10.48
C LEU A 671 11.45 -13.31 11.54
N LEU A 672 11.58 -12.57 12.65
CA LEU A 672 12.38 -12.98 13.80
C LEU A 672 11.74 -14.17 14.56
N ALA A 673 10.41 -14.27 14.59
CA ALA A 673 9.69 -15.41 15.18
C ALA A 673 9.63 -16.63 14.25
N HIS A 674 9.52 -16.43 12.93
CA HIS A 674 9.40 -17.52 11.94
C HIS A 674 10.68 -18.35 11.81
N ARG A 675 11.83 -17.74 12.08
CA ARG A 675 13.14 -18.41 11.99
C ARG A 675 13.43 -19.38 13.14
N ARG A 676 12.52 -19.51 14.10
CA ARG A 676 12.62 -20.44 15.24
C ARG A 676 11.79 -21.72 15.06
N ARG A 677 11.45 -22.11 13.83
CA ARG A 677 10.85 -23.43 13.53
C ARG A 677 11.49 -24.13 12.34
#